data_AF-A0AAN7AZ64-F1
#
_entry.id   AF-A0AAN7AZ64-F1
#
_cell.length_a   1.000
_cell.length_b   1.000
_cell.length_c   1.000
_cell.angle_alpha   90.00
_cell.angle_beta   90.00
_cell.angle_gamma   90.00
#
_symmetry.space_group_name_H-M   'P 1'
#
loop_
_entity.id
_entity.type
_entity.pdbx_description
1 polymer ?
#
loop_
_entity_poly.entity_id
_entity_poly.type
_entity_poly.pdbx_seq_one_letter_code
_entity_poly.pdbx_strand_id
1 'polypeptide(L)'
;MTQRIANGHNGYHVNSEPESPSTSAASSNASSNASDSGLEGTNGVSGITNGTGGLSLNGKGNIRDRMLRKKSSPMMPSFMVSAPGKVIVFGEHAVVHGKAAIAASISLRSYLLVTSLSKSRRTVTLKFPDIDFDHSWNIDDLPWTIFQQPSKKKYYYSLVTEIDQELVAAIQPYLADVSPDKPADVRKVHQNSAGSFLYMFLSLGSPSFPACQYTLRSTIPIGAGLGSSATIAVCLSAALLLQLRTLSGPHPDQPPDEARMQIERINRWAYVYEMFIHGNPSGVDNTVSTQGKAVMFQRTDYSKAPDVKPLWDFPELPLLLVDTRTPKSTAHEVAKVGRLRDTHPKLVGSILDAIDKVTETSADLIAEDEFDTKNEDSLRRVGELMNINHGLLVSLGVSHPRLERVRELVDHQGIGWTKLTGAGGGGCSITLLKPGVPKEKLERLDEQLDEEGYQKFETTLGGDGVGVLWPAVLKNGTYEDEEGGMEIDLEKFLNVEGNDAATKSPAAAPAAPSTSSTATAKATPDQQPQVSTIAEQSRHNFALCHPFEDLTGKKTASTLATQADQLVWLASRLVTRLPVRFLGVKGQKELWKTVNDNSLPPRGFNIRKYKKRQQQKFTDPRGRDVGEYSPKEWELRQEKRVTLSCLQLQSQRFRELRDRQKRGFIDSQTGDHVLVTDSEYLEEKQRRREMERLNRELYGTQGMARQGKLALDPEWDDVVPIVVEDPANALASIAYSPDYAEAMSYLRAVMQSKEYSPRCLKLTEYIINLNPAHYTVWLFRAANIFALKLPIPDEIVWLNQIALENLKNYQIWHHRHLLAENYYPSIASDSAALSAFASSERDFLTQILDEDTKNYHVWSYRSWLVGKLGSFSNPEELKSTEDLIDQDVRNNSAWSHRFYLVFSDPENCTPGNKYAATEADPEVPAGVVDREVKYAEEKIRLAPQNQSGWNYLKGVLVKGGRELGSVREFAEEFVKGLGDGEEGEEVKSSHALDLLAEIYKEQGEKEKADMCLKRLAEKWDRIRGGYWQWRREGLGLGEVAA
;
A
#
# COMPACT_ATOMS: atom_id res chain seq x y z
N MET A 1 -35.33 -27.36 -3.67
CA MET A 1 -36.23 -28.01 -4.65
C MET A 1 -35.90 -27.51 -6.05
N THR A 2 -36.39 -28.19 -7.09
CA THR A 2 -36.05 -27.97 -8.51
C THR A 2 -36.62 -26.67 -9.11
N GLN A 3 -35.73 -25.88 -9.71
CA GLN A 3 -35.77 -25.42 -11.12
C GLN A 3 -37.14 -25.42 -11.86
N ARG A 4 -37.59 -24.26 -12.41
CA ARG A 4 -37.87 -24.01 -13.86
C ARG A 4 -38.74 -22.77 -14.20
N ILE A 5 -38.36 -22.09 -15.31
CA ILE A 5 -39.22 -21.50 -16.39
C ILE A 5 -40.12 -20.27 -16.06
N ALA A 6 -40.30 -19.26 -16.92
CA ALA A 6 -39.57 -18.75 -18.11
C ALA A 6 -40.13 -17.37 -18.57
N ASN A 7 -39.43 -16.68 -19.49
CA ASN A 7 -39.89 -15.81 -20.62
C ASN A 7 -38.72 -14.92 -21.11
N GLY A 8 -38.60 -14.45 -22.36
CA GLY A 8 -39.34 -14.78 -23.59
C GLY A 8 -38.98 -13.91 -24.83
N HIS A 9 -38.26 -14.49 -25.81
CA HIS A 9 -38.18 -14.16 -27.27
C HIS A 9 -38.05 -12.72 -27.85
N ASN A 10 -36.94 -12.52 -28.58
CA ASN A 10 -36.74 -11.95 -29.94
C ASN A 10 -37.41 -10.62 -30.43
N GLY A 11 -36.62 -9.74 -31.06
CA GLY A 11 -37.11 -8.67 -31.96
C GLY A 11 -36.06 -7.76 -32.66
N TYR A 12 -35.71 -8.10 -33.91
CA TYR A 12 -35.38 -7.26 -35.10
C TYR A 12 -35.59 -5.70 -35.08
N HIS A 13 -34.93 -4.81 -35.88
CA HIS A 13 -33.76 -4.83 -36.81
C HIS A 13 -33.49 -3.38 -37.40
N VAL A 14 -32.46 -3.20 -38.25
CA VAL A 14 -32.26 -2.12 -39.29
C VAL A 14 -31.92 -0.65 -38.91
N ASN A 15 -30.64 -0.29 -39.13
CA ASN A 15 -30.00 0.80 -39.94
C ASN A 15 -30.51 2.27 -40.09
N SER A 16 -29.51 3.10 -40.44
CA SER A 16 -29.43 4.20 -41.44
C SER A 16 -29.60 5.69 -41.06
N GLU A 17 -28.74 6.52 -41.69
CA GLU A 17 -28.65 7.99 -41.65
C GLU A 17 -29.68 8.65 -42.61
N PRO A 18 -29.77 10.01 -42.65
CA PRO A 18 -29.18 10.70 -43.82
C PRO A 18 -28.58 12.12 -43.62
N GLU A 19 -27.51 12.38 -44.38
CA GLU A 19 -27.07 13.58 -45.13
C GLU A 19 -27.50 15.05 -44.77
N SER A 20 -26.47 15.89 -44.54
CA SER A 20 -26.26 17.23 -45.20
C SER A 20 -27.04 18.50 -44.70
N PRO A 21 -26.80 19.74 -45.24
CA PRO A 21 -25.61 20.57 -44.94
C PRO A 21 -25.87 22.10 -44.72
N SER A 22 -24.79 22.90 -44.55
CA SER A 22 -24.71 24.41 -44.58
C SER A 22 -25.29 25.17 -43.34
N THR A 23 -25.03 26.46 -43.05
CA THR A 23 -24.54 27.64 -43.82
C THR A 23 -23.59 28.59 -43.05
N SER A 24 -22.98 29.58 -43.74
CA SER A 24 -22.59 30.96 -43.33
C SER A 24 -21.80 31.21 -42.00
N ALA A 25 -20.63 31.86 -41.92
CA ALA A 25 -20.04 33.07 -42.56
C ALA A 25 -20.31 34.43 -41.85
N ALA A 26 -19.39 35.39 -42.05
CA ALA A 26 -19.32 36.78 -41.53
C ALA A 26 -18.91 36.98 -40.03
N SER A 27 -18.43 38.17 -39.60
CA SER A 27 -17.17 38.88 -39.96
C SER A 27 -17.08 40.28 -39.28
N SER A 28 -16.00 40.56 -38.53
CA SER A 28 -15.51 41.94 -38.24
C SER A 28 -14.12 41.84 -37.57
N ASN A 29 -13.00 42.45 -38.03
CA ASN A 29 -12.64 43.84 -38.41
C ASN A 29 -12.24 44.76 -37.23
N ALA A 30 -11.33 45.70 -37.54
CA ALA A 30 -10.57 46.63 -36.67
C ALA A 30 -9.49 45.93 -35.80
N SER A 31 -8.17 46.16 -35.91
CA SER A 31 -7.34 47.38 -36.07
C SER A 31 -7.15 48.16 -34.75
N SER A 32 -6.00 48.78 -34.42
CA SER A 32 -4.87 49.21 -35.25
C SER A 32 -3.60 49.57 -34.43
N ASN A 33 -2.41 49.41 -35.04
CA ASN A 33 -1.17 50.21 -34.85
C ASN A 33 -0.54 50.26 -33.42
N ALA A 34 0.74 50.64 -33.21
CA ALA A 34 1.87 51.00 -34.08
C ALA A 34 3.18 50.43 -33.43
N SER A 35 4.22 50.01 -34.16
CA SER A 35 5.40 50.78 -34.63
C SER A 35 6.07 51.69 -33.56
N ASP A 36 7.41 51.84 -33.52
CA ASP A 36 8.39 51.65 -34.60
C ASP A 36 9.83 51.31 -34.11
N SER A 37 10.72 51.03 -35.07
CA SER A 37 12.20 51.04 -35.15
C SER A 37 13.07 51.42 -33.92
N GLY A 38 14.28 50.86 -33.75
CA GLY A 38 15.00 49.86 -34.56
C GLY A 38 16.53 50.04 -34.58
N LEU A 39 17.22 49.13 -35.31
CA LEU A 39 18.62 49.16 -35.78
C LEU A 39 19.80 49.06 -34.78
N GLU A 40 20.70 48.11 -35.08
CA GLU A 40 22.19 48.14 -35.04
C GLU A 40 22.94 48.54 -33.73
N GLY A 41 24.16 48.05 -33.45
CA GLY A 41 24.96 47.02 -34.13
C GLY A 41 26.47 47.08 -33.79
N THR A 42 27.09 45.91 -33.58
CA THR A 42 28.56 45.64 -33.55
C THR A 42 29.42 45.99 -32.30
N ASN A 43 30.32 45.05 -31.96
CA ASN A 43 31.72 45.15 -31.48
C ASN A 43 32.11 46.24 -30.44
N GLY A 44 32.69 45.96 -29.26
CA GLY A 44 33.57 44.86 -28.83
C GLY A 44 34.97 45.37 -28.40
N VAL A 45 35.57 44.71 -27.39
CA VAL A 45 37.01 44.73 -26.99
C VAL A 45 37.51 45.80 -25.97
N SER A 46 38.39 45.31 -25.08
CA SER A 46 38.88 45.76 -23.75
C SER A 46 39.86 46.96 -23.64
N GLY A 47 40.04 47.49 -22.41
CA GLY A 47 41.00 48.57 -22.10
C GLY A 47 41.38 48.78 -20.60
N ILE A 48 42.18 47.87 -20.04
CA ILE A 48 43.03 47.88 -18.81
C ILE A 48 43.29 49.23 -18.06
N THR A 49 43.23 49.27 -16.71
CA THR A 49 44.38 49.59 -15.77
C THR A 49 44.02 49.87 -14.29
N ASN A 50 44.89 49.38 -13.38
CA ASN A 50 45.36 49.88 -12.07
C ASN A 50 44.38 50.26 -10.91
N GLY A 51 44.76 50.13 -9.62
CA GLY A 51 45.99 49.50 -9.11
C GLY A 51 46.64 50.03 -7.81
N THR A 52 45.91 50.53 -6.82
CA THR A 52 46.37 50.86 -5.44
C THR A 52 45.13 51.02 -4.54
N GLY A 53 45.15 50.94 -3.21
CA GLY A 53 46.20 50.68 -2.21
C GLY A 53 45.59 50.96 -0.82
N GLY A 54 45.72 50.06 0.15
CA GLY A 54 44.87 50.06 1.35
C GLY A 54 45.33 50.96 2.52
N LEU A 55 44.39 51.38 3.36
CA LEU A 55 44.63 51.91 4.71
C LEU A 55 43.50 51.46 5.66
N SER A 56 43.84 51.27 6.94
CA SER A 56 42.92 50.81 8.00
C SER A 56 42.85 51.85 9.12
N LEU A 57 41.64 52.11 9.64
CA LEU A 57 41.43 52.81 10.92
C LEU A 57 40.17 52.30 11.63
N ASN A 58 40.20 52.33 12.96
CA ASN A 58 39.12 51.83 13.84
C ASN A 58 37.92 52.79 13.92
N GLY A 59 36.72 52.22 14.04
CA GLY A 59 35.51 52.96 14.42
C GLY A 59 34.40 52.03 14.91
N LYS A 60 34.06 52.09 16.21
CA LYS A 60 32.87 51.40 16.75
C LYS A 60 31.61 52.18 16.37
N GLY A 61 30.67 51.53 15.67
CA GLY A 61 29.37 52.11 15.35
C GLY A 61 28.32 51.01 15.13
N ASN A 62 27.15 51.16 15.77
CA ASN A 62 26.06 50.19 15.64
C ASN A 62 25.46 50.24 14.22
N ILE A 63 25.66 49.18 13.43
CA ILE A 63 24.96 48.99 12.16
C ILE A 63 23.83 47.98 12.40
N ARG A 64 22.60 48.40 12.10
CA ARG A 64 21.37 47.59 12.22
C ARG A 64 21.43 46.36 11.31
N ASP A 65 20.73 45.30 11.70
CA ASP A 65 20.54 44.08 10.90
C ASP A 65 20.12 44.39 9.46
N ARG A 66 21.06 44.21 8.54
CA ARG A 66 20.77 44.21 7.11
C ARG A 66 20.45 42.78 6.71
N MET A 67 19.20 42.36 6.98
CA MET A 67 18.70 41.00 6.73
C MET A 67 19.27 40.39 5.44
N LEU A 68 20.15 39.40 5.60
CA LEU A 68 20.64 38.62 4.48
C LEU A 68 19.46 37.86 3.88
N ARG A 69 19.14 38.19 2.62
CA ARG A 69 18.02 37.60 1.88
C ARG A 69 18.25 36.08 1.82
N LYS A 70 17.45 35.31 2.58
CA LYS A 70 17.51 33.83 2.59
C LYS A 70 17.62 33.33 1.15
N LYS A 71 18.62 32.49 0.85
CA LYS A 71 18.61 31.68 -0.38
C LYS A 71 17.27 30.95 -0.40
N SER A 72 16.52 31.09 -1.49
CA SER A 72 15.25 30.38 -1.66
C SER A 72 15.53 28.89 -1.74
N SER A 73 15.07 28.12 -0.76
CA SER A 73 15.08 26.67 -0.84
C SER A 73 14.40 26.22 -2.14
N PRO A 74 14.96 25.26 -2.89
CA PRO A 74 14.29 24.72 -4.06
C PRO A 74 12.95 24.08 -3.65
N MET A 75 11.94 24.15 -4.52
CA MET A 75 10.59 23.62 -4.22
C MET A 75 10.53 22.09 -4.13
N MET A 76 11.64 21.42 -4.42
CA MET A 76 11.88 19.99 -4.29
C MET A 76 13.40 19.81 -4.10
N PRO A 77 13.88 19.07 -3.07
CA PRO A 77 15.30 18.81 -2.90
C PRO A 77 15.83 17.90 -4.01
N SER A 78 17.16 17.78 -4.09
CA SER A 78 17.85 16.74 -4.86
C SER A 78 17.43 15.36 -4.32
N PHE A 79 17.26 14.38 -5.21
CA PHE A 79 17.00 12.98 -4.84
C PHE A 79 17.65 12.03 -5.83
N MET A 80 17.91 10.79 -5.41
CA MET A 80 18.52 9.76 -6.25
C MET A 80 17.64 8.52 -6.31
N VAL A 81 17.57 7.90 -7.49
CA VAL A 81 16.95 6.59 -7.72
C VAL A 81 18.03 5.59 -8.14
N SER A 82 17.88 4.32 -7.81
CA SER A 82 18.73 3.26 -8.35
C SER A 82 17.94 1.98 -8.64
N ALA A 83 18.40 1.19 -9.61
CA ALA A 83 17.80 -0.09 -9.99
C ALA A 83 18.88 -1.15 -10.30
N PRO A 84 18.74 -2.40 -9.84
CA PRO A 84 19.67 -3.50 -10.10
C PRO A 84 19.53 -4.04 -11.52
N GLY A 85 20.66 -4.46 -12.11
CA GLY A 85 20.65 -5.33 -13.28
C GLY A 85 20.12 -6.72 -12.94
N LYS A 86 20.16 -7.64 -13.90
CA LYS A 86 19.75 -9.03 -13.70
C LYS A 86 20.61 -10.05 -14.44
N VAL A 87 20.41 -11.32 -14.09
CA VAL A 87 20.89 -12.49 -14.84
C VAL A 87 19.77 -13.53 -14.95
N ILE A 88 19.84 -14.39 -15.96
CA ILE A 88 19.05 -15.62 -15.98
C ILE A 88 19.83 -16.67 -15.18
N VAL A 89 19.19 -17.24 -14.16
CA VAL A 89 19.76 -18.28 -13.30
C VAL A 89 19.50 -19.65 -13.94
N PHE A 90 18.27 -19.86 -14.43
CA PHE A 90 17.83 -21.08 -15.11
C PHE A 90 16.77 -20.76 -16.20
N GLY A 91 16.64 -21.63 -17.22
CA GLY A 91 15.57 -21.57 -18.23
C GLY A 91 15.89 -20.79 -19.52
N GLU A 92 17.15 -20.41 -19.75
CA GLU A 92 17.64 -19.44 -20.76
C GLU A 92 16.94 -19.49 -22.13
N HIS A 93 16.99 -20.64 -22.81
CA HIS A 93 16.32 -20.86 -24.10
C HIS A 93 15.03 -21.66 -23.95
N ALA A 94 14.83 -22.30 -22.80
CA ALA A 94 13.64 -23.09 -22.51
C ALA A 94 12.38 -22.20 -22.48
N VAL A 95 12.50 -20.98 -21.93
CA VAL A 95 11.41 -19.99 -21.87
C VAL A 95 10.80 -19.64 -23.23
N VAL A 96 11.60 -19.66 -24.30
CA VAL A 96 11.14 -19.41 -25.68
C VAL A 96 10.21 -20.53 -26.18
N HIS A 97 10.22 -21.67 -25.51
CA HIS A 97 9.50 -22.90 -25.85
C HIS A 97 8.47 -23.30 -24.79
N GLY A 98 7.95 -22.34 -24.02
CA GLY A 98 6.84 -22.52 -23.07
C GLY A 98 7.24 -23.03 -21.69
N LYS A 99 8.53 -23.05 -21.38
CA LYS A 99 9.11 -23.59 -20.15
C LYS A 99 9.35 -22.49 -19.10
N ALA A 100 9.55 -22.89 -17.85
CA ALA A 100 9.89 -21.95 -16.78
C ALA A 100 11.32 -21.41 -16.95
N ALA A 101 11.55 -20.21 -16.41
CA ALA A 101 12.87 -19.63 -16.20
C ALA A 101 12.91 -18.86 -14.87
N ILE A 102 14.05 -18.89 -14.18
CA ILE A 102 14.32 -18.05 -13.01
C ILE A 102 15.25 -16.91 -13.44
N ALA A 103 14.78 -15.69 -13.31
CA ALA A 103 15.57 -14.48 -13.51
C ALA A 103 15.72 -13.77 -12.17
N ALA A 104 16.94 -13.35 -11.82
CA ALA A 104 17.25 -12.77 -10.52
C ALA A 104 18.09 -11.51 -10.66
N SER A 105 17.90 -10.58 -9.71
CA SER A 105 18.62 -9.31 -9.67
C SER A 105 20.09 -9.51 -9.31
N ILE A 106 20.94 -8.57 -9.72
CA ILE A 106 22.34 -8.50 -9.29
C ILE A 106 22.65 -7.14 -8.65
N SER A 107 23.57 -7.11 -7.68
CA SER A 107 23.96 -5.88 -6.97
C SER A 107 24.72 -4.83 -7.80
N LEU A 108 24.98 -5.08 -9.09
CA LEU A 108 25.36 -4.04 -10.06
C LEU A 108 24.13 -3.19 -10.40
N ARG A 109 24.21 -1.86 -10.30
CA ARG A 109 23.06 -0.96 -10.38
C ARG A 109 23.27 0.19 -11.37
N SER A 110 22.18 0.73 -11.89
CA SER A 110 22.15 2.12 -12.39
C SER A 110 21.72 3.05 -11.26
N TYR A 111 22.26 4.28 -11.27
CA TYR A 111 22.00 5.34 -10.31
C TYR A 111 21.64 6.60 -11.08
N LEU A 112 20.52 7.24 -10.72
CA LEU A 112 19.97 8.41 -11.38
C LEU A 112 19.81 9.54 -10.35
N LEU A 113 20.66 10.56 -10.43
CA LEU A 113 20.53 11.78 -9.64
C LEU A 113 19.57 12.76 -10.36
N VAL A 114 18.54 13.20 -9.66
CA VAL A 114 17.57 14.19 -10.13
C VAL A 114 17.81 15.51 -9.42
N THR A 115 18.10 16.56 -10.19
CA THR A 115 18.32 17.92 -9.66
C THR A 115 17.31 18.89 -10.25
N SER A 116 16.77 19.78 -9.40
CA SER A 116 15.83 20.84 -9.82
C SER A 116 16.60 22.06 -10.33
N LEU A 117 16.20 22.59 -11.48
CA LEU A 117 16.84 23.75 -12.10
C LEU A 117 16.15 25.05 -11.66
N SER A 118 16.88 26.17 -11.77
CA SER A 118 16.34 27.49 -11.41
C SER A 118 15.20 27.91 -12.34
N LYS A 119 14.16 28.56 -11.79
CA LYS A 119 12.93 28.96 -12.53
C LYS A 119 13.17 29.83 -13.79
N SER A 120 14.36 30.40 -13.95
CA SER A 120 14.78 31.14 -15.16
C SER A 120 15.16 30.26 -16.34
N ARG A 121 15.29 28.94 -16.16
CA ARG A 121 15.45 27.94 -17.22
C ARG A 121 14.23 27.03 -17.21
N ARG A 122 13.55 26.89 -18.34
CA ARG A 122 12.41 25.96 -18.52
C ARG A 122 12.83 24.72 -19.29
N THR A 123 13.98 24.14 -18.94
CA THR A 123 14.59 23.01 -19.66
C THR A 123 14.44 21.69 -18.93
N VAL A 124 14.39 20.61 -19.70
CA VAL A 124 14.52 19.23 -19.22
C VAL A 124 15.74 18.58 -19.88
N THR A 125 16.62 17.99 -19.06
CA THR A 125 17.96 17.55 -19.49
C THR A 125 18.23 16.08 -19.12
N LEU A 126 18.68 15.28 -20.07
CA LEU A 126 19.28 13.96 -19.82
C LEU A 126 20.80 14.07 -19.93
N LYS A 127 21.54 13.52 -18.97
CA LYS A 127 23.01 13.47 -18.99
C LYS A 127 23.51 12.10 -18.50
N PHE A 128 23.92 11.23 -19.42
CA PHE A 128 24.43 9.88 -19.12
C PHE A 128 25.92 9.81 -19.52
N PRO A 129 26.87 10.16 -18.63
CA PRO A 129 28.28 10.30 -19.00
C PRO A 129 28.95 9.00 -19.46
N ASP A 130 28.50 7.85 -18.96
CA ASP A 130 29.08 6.54 -19.27
C ASP A 130 28.90 6.11 -20.75
N ILE A 131 28.11 6.86 -21.53
CA ILE A 131 27.95 6.72 -22.99
C ILE A 131 28.23 8.03 -23.76
N ASP A 132 28.73 9.08 -23.10
CA ASP A 132 28.89 10.43 -23.67
C ASP A 132 27.60 10.99 -24.30
N PHE A 133 26.49 10.89 -23.56
CA PHE A 133 25.20 11.48 -23.92
C PHE A 133 24.85 12.64 -22.99
N ASP A 134 24.65 13.83 -23.56
CA ASP A 134 24.10 15.01 -22.89
C ASP A 134 23.17 15.73 -23.88
N HIS A 135 21.92 15.98 -23.49
CA HIS A 135 20.94 16.67 -24.32
C HIS A 135 19.86 17.36 -23.49
N SER A 136 19.42 18.54 -23.94
CA SER A 136 18.45 19.39 -23.24
C SER A 136 17.36 19.89 -24.17
N TRP A 137 16.10 19.67 -23.80
CA TRP A 137 14.94 20.25 -24.48
C TRP A 137 14.39 21.44 -23.69
N ASN A 138 13.86 22.45 -24.39
CA ASN A 138 12.97 23.43 -23.78
C ASN A 138 11.59 22.79 -23.56
N ILE A 139 11.03 22.90 -22.36
CA ILE A 139 9.75 22.30 -21.97
C ILE A 139 8.60 22.95 -22.76
N ASP A 140 8.69 24.24 -23.09
CA ASP A 140 7.61 24.95 -23.79
C ASP A 140 7.46 24.55 -25.26
N ASP A 141 8.54 24.11 -25.92
CA ASP A 141 8.57 23.82 -27.35
C ASP A 141 8.09 22.40 -27.70
N LEU A 142 7.91 21.53 -26.70
CA LEU A 142 7.55 20.11 -26.85
C LEU A 142 6.09 19.91 -27.30
N PRO A 143 5.73 18.76 -27.93
CA PRO A 143 4.45 18.57 -28.64
C PRO A 143 3.27 18.24 -27.72
N TRP A 144 3.10 19.01 -26.65
CA TRP A 144 2.06 18.82 -25.61
C TRP A 144 0.63 18.75 -26.17
N THR A 145 0.33 19.50 -27.23
CA THR A 145 -1.01 19.56 -27.84
C THR A 145 -1.49 18.21 -28.36
N ILE A 146 -0.58 17.33 -28.80
CA ILE A 146 -0.91 15.98 -29.27
C ILE A 146 -1.03 15.02 -28.08
N PHE A 147 -0.08 15.04 -27.16
CA PHE A 147 -0.09 14.18 -25.96
C PHE A 147 -1.24 14.49 -24.99
N GLN A 148 -1.81 15.70 -25.01
CA GLN A 148 -2.92 16.10 -24.14
C GLN A 148 -4.31 15.92 -24.78
N GLN A 149 -4.43 15.42 -26.01
CA GLN A 149 -5.73 15.10 -26.60
C GLN A 149 -6.48 14.07 -25.74
N PRO A 150 -7.79 14.22 -25.48
CA PRO A 150 -8.53 13.31 -24.57
C PRO A 150 -8.49 11.82 -24.95
N SER A 151 -8.33 11.49 -26.24
CA SER A 151 -8.18 10.13 -26.77
C SER A 151 -6.77 9.54 -26.60
N LYS A 152 -5.74 10.40 -26.54
CA LYS A 152 -4.33 10.02 -26.50
C LYS A 152 -3.76 10.02 -25.08
N LYS A 153 -4.17 11.00 -24.28
CA LYS A 153 -3.67 11.29 -22.93
C LYS A 153 -3.67 10.06 -22.04
N LYS A 154 -2.51 9.75 -21.47
CA LYS A 154 -2.33 8.70 -20.47
C LYS A 154 -2.36 9.31 -19.06
N TYR A 155 -2.54 8.45 -18.07
CA TYR A 155 -2.48 8.77 -16.64
C TYR A 155 -1.54 7.79 -15.96
N TYR A 156 -0.99 8.11 -14.79
CA TYR A 156 -0.02 7.25 -14.10
C TYR A 156 -0.53 5.82 -13.80
N TYR A 157 -1.86 5.63 -13.75
CA TYR A 157 -2.52 4.34 -13.55
C TYR A 157 -2.98 3.65 -14.85
N SER A 158 -2.83 4.29 -16.02
CA SER A 158 -3.20 3.70 -17.31
C SER A 158 -2.33 2.50 -17.64
N LEU A 159 -2.95 1.37 -18.00
CA LEU A 159 -2.25 0.25 -18.61
C LEU A 159 -1.96 0.60 -20.08
N VAL A 160 -0.69 0.58 -20.48
CA VAL A 160 -0.24 0.87 -21.85
C VAL A 160 0.32 -0.43 -22.43
N THR A 161 -0.45 -1.05 -23.32
CA THR A 161 -0.13 -2.35 -23.94
C THR A 161 0.55 -2.23 -25.31
N GLU A 162 0.48 -1.05 -25.93
CA GLU A 162 1.07 -0.74 -27.24
C GLU A 162 1.64 0.70 -27.27
N ILE A 163 2.56 0.96 -28.19
CA ILE A 163 3.14 2.29 -28.41
C ILE A 163 2.35 3.01 -29.52
N ASP A 164 1.78 4.16 -29.19
CA ASP A 164 0.97 4.95 -30.12
C ASP A 164 1.87 5.63 -31.17
N GLN A 165 1.75 5.20 -32.43
CA GLN A 165 2.64 5.63 -33.51
C GLN A 165 2.48 7.12 -33.87
N GLU A 166 1.34 7.74 -33.55
CA GLU A 166 1.13 9.17 -33.74
C GLU A 166 1.92 9.99 -32.70
N LEU A 167 1.95 9.48 -31.45
CA LEU A 167 2.80 10.05 -30.39
C LEU A 167 4.30 9.84 -30.67
N VAL A 168 4.68 8.71 -31.27
CA VAL A 168 6.06 8.48 -31.76
C VAL A 168 6.43 9.45 -32.88
N ALA A 169 5.53 9.66 -33.85
CA ALA A 169 5.74 10.60 -34.96
C ALA A 169 5.88 12.05 -34.44
N ALA A 170 5.05 12.45 -33.46
CA ALA A 170 5.09 13.77 -32.84
C ALA A 170 6.44 14.10 -32.17
N ILE A 171 7.14 13.10 -31.61
CA ILE A 171 8.46 13.33 -30.98
C ILE A 171 9.65 13.23 -31.92
N GLN A 172 9.53 12.66 -33.14
CA GLN A 172 10.67 12.50 -34.05
C GLN A 172 11.45 13.79 -34.35
N PRO A 173 10.83 14.97 -34.57
CA PRO A 173 11.58 16.21 -34.82
C PRO A 173 12.54 16.56 -33.67
N TYR A 174 12.13 16.30 -32.43
CA TYR A 174 12.88 16.57 -31.20
C TYR A 174 14.01 15.56 -30.93
N LEU A 175 14.11 14.51 -31.75
CA LEU A 175 15.20 13.53 -31.74
C LEU A 175 16.22 13.79 -32.85
N ALA A 176 15.98 14.72 -33.78
CA ALA A 176 16.89 15.03 -34.87
C ALA A 176 18.25 15.51 -34.36
N ASP A 177 18.26 16.48 -33.44
CA ASP A 177 19.49 17.09 -32.89
C ASP A 177 20.09 16.31 -31.71
N VAL A 178 19.63 15.08 -31.45
CA VAL A 178 20.24 14.18 -30.48
C VAL A 178 21.54 13.61 -31.07
N SER A 179 22.67 14.00 -30.46
CA SER A 179 24.00 13.44 -30.72
C SER A 179 24.42 13.41 -32.20
N PRO A 180 24.32 14.54 -32.94
CA PRO A 180 24.58 14.60 -34.39
C PRO A 180 26.05 14.36 -34.76
N ASP A 181 26.96 14.49 -33.79
CA ASP A 181 28.40 14.25 -33.88
C ASP A 181 28.79 12.76 -33.71
N LYS A 182 27.89 11.92 -33.19
CA LYS A 182 28.20 10.52 -32.84
C LYS A 182 28.03 9.57 -34.03
N PRO A 183 28.78 8.44 -34.06
CA PRO A 183 28.55 7.33 -34.98
C PRO A 183 27.09 6.87 -35.01
N ALA A 184 26.59 6.40 -36.15
CA ALA A 184 25.16 6.14 -36.37
C ALA A 184 24.56 5.08 -35.43
N ASP A 185 25.35 4.11 -35.00
CA ASP A 185 25.01 3.09 -34.01
C ASP A 185 24.90 3.68 -32.59
N VAL A 186 25.88 4.47 -32.16
CA VAL A 186 25.88 5.20 -30.87
C VAL A 186 24.72 6.21 -30.82
N ARG A 187 24.58 7.01 -31.88
CA ARG A 187 23.49 7.99 -32.03
C ARG A 187 22.12 7.33 -31.97
N LYS A 188 21.95 6.14 -32.55
CA LYS A 188 20.69 5.36 -32.43
C LYS A 188 20.39 4.96 -30.99
N VAL A 189 21.38 4.57 -30.19
CA VAL A 189 21.18 4.28 -28.75
C VAL A 189 20.75 5.54 -28.00
N HIS A 190 21.36 6.68 -28.30
CA HIS A 190 21.03 7.96 -27.67
C HIS A 190 19.62 8.42 -28.07
N GLN A 191 19.26 8.35 -29.36
CA GLN A 191 17.93 8.65 -29.88
C GLN A 191 16.85 7.72 -29.32
N ASN A 192 17.14 6.43 -29.15
CA ASN A 192 16.20 5.49 -28.51
C ASN A 192 15.93 5.87 -27.05
N SER A 193 16.98 6.15 -26.27
CA SER A 193 16.83 6.53 -24.85
C SER A 193 16.14 7.89 -24.67
N ALA A 194 16.48 8.85 -25.52
CA ALA A 194 15.80 10.14 -25.61
C ALA A 194 14.32 10.01 -26.01
N GLY A 195 14.02 9.15 -27.00
CA GLY A 195 12.66 8.89 -27.47
C GLY A 195 11.77 8.26 -26.41
N SER A 196 12.24 7.19 -25.75
CA SER A 196 11.52 6.56 -24.64
C SER A 196 11.29 7.54 -23.48
N PHE A 197 12.29 8.34 -23.13
CA PHE A 197 12.16 9.37 -22.10
C PHE A 197 11.13 10.43 -22.48
N LEU A 198 11.19 11.02 -23.68
CA LEU A 198 10.23 12.02 -24.13
C LEU A 198 8.81 11.44 -24.18
N TYR A 199 8.63 10.23 -24.69
CA TYR A 199 7.34 9.55 -24.74
C TYR A 199 6.73 9.41 -23.33
N MET A 200 7.52 9.00 -22.34
CA MET A 200 7.07 8.93 -20.94
C MET A 200 6.83 10.31 -20.31
N PHE A 201 7.78 11.24 -20.47
CA PHE A 201 7.72 12.59 -19.91
C PHE A 201 6.48 13.36 -20.41
N LEU A 202 6.12 13.21 -21.68
CA LEU A 202 4.95 13.85 -22.28
C LEU A 202 3.65 13.09 -21.96
N SER A 203 3.70 11.77 -21.80
CA SER A 203 2.54 10.95 -21.39
C SER A 203 2.14 11.11 -19.92
N LEU A 204 3.11 11.41 -19.04
CA LEU A 204 2.93 11.55 -17.59
C LEU A 204 2.89 13.01 -17.12
N GLY A 205 3.58 13.91 -17.82
CA GLY A 205 3.84 15.28 -17.41
C GLY A 205 2.81 16.31 -17.89
N SER A 206 3.21 17.58 -17.86
CA SER A 206 2.44 18.71 -18.39
C SER A 206 3.35 19.90 -18.69
N PRO A 207 2.90 20.94 -19.43
CA PRO A 207 3.66 22.17 -19.63
C PRO A 207 4.12 22.86 -18.32
N SER A 208 3.44 22.63 -17.19
CA SER A 208 3.83 23.18 -15.88
C SER A 208 4.85 22.33 -15.11
N PHE A 209 5.39 21.27 -15.71
CA PHE A 209 6.41 20.41 -15.08
C PHE A 209 7.66 21.21 -14.70
N PRO A 210 8.28 20.97 -13.51
CA PRO A 210 9.45 21.70 -13.07
C PRO A 210 10.69 21.39 -13.93
N ALA A 211 11.45 22.42 -14.28
CA ALA A 211 12.73 22.27 -14.96
C ALA A 211 13.71 21.44 -14.11
N CYS A 212 14.35 20.46 -14.73
CA CYS A 212 15.14 19.44 -14.03
C CYS A 212 16.18 18.78 -14.93
N GLN A 213 17.22 18.25 -14.29
CA GLN A 213 18.26 17.47 -14.94
C GLN A 213 18.34 16.07 -14.32
N TYR A 214 18.31 15.07 -15.19
CA TYR A 214 18.38 13.64 -14.90
C TYR A 214 19.78 13.14 -15.27
N THR A 215 20.63 12.91 -14.26
CA THR A 215 22.03 12.51 -14.48
C THR A 215 22.20 11.04 -14.10
N LEU A 216 22.57 10.17 -15.02
CA LEU A 216 22.67 8.72 -14.79
C LEU A 216 24.12 8.22 -14.85
N ARG A 217 24.49 7.35 -13.92
CA ARG A 217 25.72 6.54 -13.92
C ARG A 217 25.36 5.07 -13.70
N SER A 218 26.16 4.11 -14.17
CA SER A 218 25.90 2.69 -13.89
C SER A 218 27.15 1.83 -13.74
N THR A 219 27.10 0.89 -12.79
CA THR A 219 28.09 -0.20 -12.66
C THR A 219 27.73 -1.44 -13.48
N ILE A 220 26.65 -1.40 -14.27
CA ILE A 220 26.19 -2.52 -15.10
C ILE A 220 26.85 -2.43 -16.49
N PRO A 221 27.54 -3.49 -16.95
CA PRO A 221 28.06 -3.57 -18.31
C PRO A 221 26.99 -3.35 -19.39
N ILE A 222 27.17 -2.27 -20.15
CA ILE A 222 26.28 -1.87 -21.24
C ILE A 222 26.37 -2.90 -22.38
N GLY A 223 25.22 -3.33 -22.92
CA GLY A 223 25.15 -4.30 -24.02
C GLY A 223 25.39 -5.77 -23.64
N ALA A 224 25.91 -6.10 -22.44
CA ALA A 224 26.25 -7.48 -22.05
C ALA A 224 25.03 -8.44 -21.89
N GLY A 225 23.80 -7.91 -21.90
CA GLY A 225 22.54 -8.66 -21.70
C GLY A 225 21.97 -8.56 -20.27
N LEU A 226 22.58 -7.77 -19.40
CA LEU A 226 22.30 -7.68 -17.97
C LEU A 226 21.11 -6.75 -17.59
N GLY A 227 20.30 -6.34 -18.56
CA GLY A 227 19.12 -5.48 -18.32
C GLY A 227 19.40 -3.98 -18.20
N SER A 228 20.52 -3.48 -18.73
CA SER A 228 20.92 -2.06 -18.62
C SER A 228 19.92 -1.05 -19.19
N SER A 229 19.11 -1.41 -20.19
CA SER A 229 18.02 -0.53 -20.66
C SER A 229 16.86 -0.49 -19.67
N ALA A 230 16.52 -1.63 -19.06
CA ALA A 230 15.48 -1.75 -18.05
C ALA A 230 15.85 -1.04 -16.73
N THR A 231 17.12 -1.00 -16.33
CA THR A 231 17.52 -0.22 -15.14
C THR A 231 17.40 1.29 -15.37
N ILE A 232 17.71 1.77 -16.58
CA ILE A 232 17.43 3.15 -16.99
C ILE A 232 15.92 3.41 -16.99
N ALA A 233 15.13 2.48 -17.54
CA ALA A 233 13.67 2.53 -17.56
C ALA A 233 13.08 2.70 -16.15
N VAL A 234 13.45 1.82 -15.22
CA VAL A 234 12.99 1.81 -13.82
C VAL A 234 13.39 3.09 -13.09
N CYS A 235 14.65 3.53 -13.27
CA CYS A 235 15.12 4.78 -12.68
C CYS A 235 14.32 6.00 -13.15
N LEU A 236 14.13 6.16 -14.47
CA LEU A 236 13.37 7.27 -15.05
C LEU A 236 11.88 7.22 -14.68
N SER A 237 11.29 6.03 -14.65
CA SER A 237 9.88 5.82 -14.28
C SER A 237 9.64 6.26 -12.83
N ALA A 238 10.43 5.76 -11.89
CA ALA A 238 10.31 6.14 -10.48
C ALA A 238 10.59 7.63 -10.26
N ALA A 239 11.58 8.22 -10.94
CA ALA A 239 11.86 9.65 -10.86
C ALA A 239 10.67 10.51 -11.28
N LEU A 240 10.11 10.26 -12.47
CA LEU A 240 8.95 11.01 -12.98
C LEU A 240 7.73 10.85 -12.07
N LEU A 241 7.43 9.63 -11.64
CA LEU A 241 6.27 9.32 -10.80
C LEU A 241 6.40 9.93 -9.38
N LEU A 242 7.62 10.05 -8.83
CA LEU A 242 7.94 10.81 -7.60
C LEU A 242 7.75 12.32 -7.80
N GLN A 243 8.26 12.89 -8.89
CA GLN A 243 8.13 14.33 -9.18
C GLN A 243 6.66 14.76 -9.35
N LEU A 244 5.83 13.86 -9.91
CA LEU A 244 4.38 14.01 -10.03
C LEU A 244 3.62 13.76 -8.71
N ARG A 245 4.32 13.35 -7.63
CA ARG A 245 3.75 12.98 -6.32
C ARG A 245 2.72 11.84 -6.41
N THR A 246 2.88 10.96 -7.39
CA THR A 246 2.08 9.73 -7.56
C THR A 246 2.68 8.52 -6.84
N LEU A 247 3.91 8.69 -6.34
CA LEU A 247 4.61 7.83 -5.40
C LEU A 247 4.88 8.63 -4.13
N SER A 248 4.73 7.98 -2.97
CA SER A 248 5.27 8.47 -1.70
C SER A 248 6.81 8.40 -1.75
N GLY A 249 7.49 9.26 -0.99
CA GLY A 249 8.91 8.99 -0.70
C GLY A 249 9.03 7.71 0.15
N PRO A 250 10.13 6.94 0.03
CA PRO A 250 10.33 5.75 0.85
C PRO A 250 10.34 6.12 2.33
N HIS A 251 9.59 5.39 3.14
CA HIS A 251 9.45 5.65 4.58
C HIS A 251 9.55 4.32 5.36
N PRO A 252 10.22 4.27 6.53
CA PRO A 252 10.36 3.03 7.31
C PRO A 252 9.03 2.39 7.69
N ASP A 253 8.01 3.21 7.97
CA ASP A 253 6.66 2.77 8.33
C ASP A 253 5.70 2.62 7.12
N GLN A 254 6.21 2.53 5.89
CA GLN A 254 5.37 2.38 4.69
C GLN A 254 4.70 0.99 4.65
N PRO A 255 3.37 0.88 4.44
CA PRO A 255 2.70 -0.41 4.35
C PRO A 255 3.24 -1.26 3.18
N PRO A 256 3.46 -2.58 3.37
CA PRO A 256 4.00 -3.45 2.31
C PRO A 256 3.19 -3.40 1.01
N ASP A 257 1.86 -3.29 1.08
CA ASP A 257 1.01 -3.24 -0.10
C ASP A 257 1.00 -1.86 -0.80
N GLU A 258 1.28 -0.78 -0.07
CA GLU A 258 1.57 0.51 -0.69
C GLU A 258 2.90 0.44 -1.45
N ALA A 259 3.94 -0.13 -0.83
CA ALA A 259 5.24 -0.35 -1.48
C ALA A 259 5.11 -1.24 -2.72
N ARG A 260 4.39 -2.36 -2.64
CA ARG A 260 4.06 -3.25 -3.78
C ARG A 260 3.33 -2.50 -4.90
N MET A 261 2.30 -1.71 -4.58
CA MET A 261 1.58 -0.91 -5.57
C MET A 261 2.48 0.15 -6.21
N GLN A 262 3.41 0.75 -5.48
CA GLN A 262 4.37 1.71 -6.01
C GLN A 262 5.40 1.06 -6.92
N ILE A 263 5.96 -0.08 -6.51
CA ILE A 263 6.82 -0.95 -7.33
C ILE A 263 6.10 -1.34 -8.63
N GLU A 264 4.83 -1.75 -8.57
CA GLU A 264 4.04 -2.10 -9.75
C GLU A 264 3.77 -0.89 -10.68
N ARG A 265 3.53 0.31 -10.14
CA ARG A 265 3.42 1.54 -10.95
C ARG A 265 4.73 1.86 -11.67
N ILE A 266 5.87 1.68 -11.00
CA ILE A 266 7.19 1.86 -11.61
C ILE A 266 7.41 0.83 -12.72
N ASN A 267 7.06 -0.43 -12.48
CA ASN A 267 7.23 -1.52 -13.45
C ASN A 267 6.42 -1.26 -14.73
N ARG A 268 5.14 -0.88 -14.61
CA ARG A 268 4.28 -0.56 -15.77
C ARG A 268 4.86 0.53 -16.66
N TRP A 269 5.45 1.58 -16.09
CA TRP A 269 6.08 2.64 -16.88
C TRP A 269 7.47 2.26 -17.40
N ALA A 270 8.21 1.41 -16.69
CA ALA A 270 9.44 0.81 -17.20
C ALA A 270 9.18 -0.18 -18.35
N TYR A 271 8.00 -0.81 -18.38
CA TYR A 271 7.52 -1.62 -19.49
C TYR A 271 7.24 -0.78 -20.74
N VAL A 272 6.65 0.42 -20.59
CA VAL A 272 6.48 1.38 -21.71
C VAL A 272 7.84 1.82 -22.31
N TYR A 273 8.84 2.09 -21.48
CA TYR A 273 10.19 2.43 -21.95
C TYR A 273 10.82 1.30 -22.77
N GLU A 274 10.73 0.07 -22.28
CA GLU A 274 11.27 -1.13 -22.92
C GLU A 274 10.49 -1.50 -24.20
N MET A 275 9.17 -1.27 -24.24
CA MET A 275 8.36 -1.38 -25.45
C MET A 275 8.81 -0.41 -26.54
N PHE A 276 9.15 0.82 -26.18
CA PHE A 276 9.63 1.81 -27.15
C PHE A 276 10.99 1.42 -27.75
N ILE A 277 11.89 0.81 -26.97
CA ILE A 277 13.23 0.40 -27.47
C ILE A 277 13.20 -0.94 -28.21
N HIS A 278 12.49 -1.95 -27.68
CA HIS A 278 12.56 -3.34 -28.15
C HIS A 278 11.29 -3.80 -28.91
N GLY A 279 10.24 -2.98 -28.96
CA GLY A 279 8.94 -3.29 -29.57
C GLY A 279 8.08 -4.24 -28.74
N ASN A 280 8.57 -5.47 -28.53
CA ASN A 280 7.86 -6.55 -27.82
C ASN A 280 8.77 -7.19 -26.75
N PRO A 281 9.09 -6.47 -25.66
CA PRO A 281 9.89 -7.00 -24.55
C PRO A 281 9.16 -8.14 -23.84
N SER A 282 9.90 -8.98 -23.11
CA SER A 282 9.33 -10.07 -22.32
C SER A 282 8.65 -9.62 -21.02
N GLY A 283 9.01 -8.44 -20.50
CA GLY A 283 8.65 -8.00 -19.15
C GLY A 283 9.54 -8.56 -18.03
N VAL A 284 10.50 -9.44 -18.34
CA VAL A 284 11.44 -9.99 -17.34
C VAL A 284 12.39 -8.90 -16.84
N ASP A 285 13.06 -8.22 -17.76
CA ASP A 285 14.15 -7.29 -17.47
C ASP A 285 13.71 -6.16 -16.52
N ASN A 286 12.59 -5.50 -16.83
CA ASN A 286 12.03 -4.44 -15.98
C ASN A 286 11.37 -4.96 -14.71
N THR A 287 10.68 -6.10 -14.72
CA THR A 287 10.10 -6.65 -13.48
C THR A 287 11.19 -6.98 -12.46
N VAL A 288 12.28 -7.65 -12.86
CA VAL A 288 13.40 -7.96 -11.96
C VAL A 288 14.14 -6.70 -11.51
N SER A 289 14.37 -5.73 -12.41
CA SER A 289 14.97 -4.44 -12.04
C SER A 289 14.07 -3.57 -11.15
N THR A 290 12.74 -3.81 -11.12
CA THR A 290 11.82 -3.07 -10.24
C THR A 290 11.61 -3.76 -8.90
N GLN A 291 11.33 -5.07 -8.89
CA GLN A 291 11.00 -5.86 -7.70
C GLN A 291 12.25 -6.32 -6.94
N GLY A 292 13.35 -6.60 -7.64
CA GLY A 292 14.53 -7.24 -7.06
C GLY A 292 14.36 -8.74 -6.85
N LYS A 293 15.13 -9.30 -5.91
CA LYS A 293 15.13 -10.72 -5.53
C LYS A 293 15.19 -11.63 -6.77
N ALA A 294 14.21 -12.52 -6.95
CA ALA A 294 14.05 -13.26 -8.20
C ALA A 294 12.59 -13.36 -8.61
N VAL A 295 12.36 -13.67 -9.89
CA VAL A 295 11.04 -14.05 -10.42
C VAL A 295 11.17 -15.35 -11.20
N MET A 296 10.18 -16.22 -11.06
CA MET A 296 9.95 -17.33 -11.97
C MET A 296 8.99 -16.88 -13.06
N PHE A 297 9.36 -17.07 -14.32
CA PHE A 297 8.67 -16.57 -15.49
C PHE A 297 8.38 -17.71 -16.47
N GLN A 298 7.18 -17.73 -17.05
CA GLN A 298 6.80 -18.73 -18.05
C GLN A 298 5.88 -18.12 -19.12
N ARG A 299 6.14 -18.39 -20.41
CA ARG A 299 5.31 -17.91 -21.53
C ARG A 299 4.84 -19.05 -22.42
N THR A 300 3.76 -19.72 -22.00
CA THR A 300 3.10 -20.80 -22.76
C THR A 300 2.32 -20.31 -23.97
N ASP A 301 1.81 -19.07 -23.92
CA ASP A 301 1.00 -18.45 -24.97
C ASP A 301 1.54 -17.05 -25.27
N TYR A 302 1.84 -16.77 -26.54
CA TYR A 302 2.37 -15.47 -26.95
C TYR A 302 1.30 -14.39 -27.14
N SER A 303 0.02 -14.76 -27.28
CA SER A 303 -1.12 -13.85 -27.36
C SER A 303 -1.61 -13.34 -25.99
N LYS A 304 -1.07 -13.92 -24.91
CA LYS A 304 -1.38 -13.54 -23.52
C LYS A 304 -0.15 -12.88 -22.87
N ALA A 305 -0.41 -12.24 -21.73
CA ALA A 305 0.66 -11.88 -20.80
C ALA A 305 1.37 -13.18 -20.33
N PRO A 306 2.70 -13.14 -20.11
CA PRO A 306 3.41 -14.25 -19.49
C PRO A 306 2.97 -14.42 -18.02
N ASP A 307 3.13 -15.63 -17.50
CA ASP A 307 3.02 -15.87 -16.07
C ASP A 307 4.32 -15.44 -15.38
N VAL A 308 4.19 -14.76 -14.24
CA VAL A 308 5.30 -14.16 -13.48
C VAL A 308 5.01 -14.32 -11.99
N LYS A 309 5.69 -15.28 -11.36
CA LYS A 309 5.64 -15.57 -9.92
C LYS A 309 6.88 -14.98 -9.24
N PRO A 310 6.77 -13.90 -8.45
CA PRO A 310 7.89 -13.39 -7.66
C PRO A 310 8.33 -14.41 -6.61
N LEU A 311 9.64 -14.48 -6.37
CA LEU A 311 10.27 -15.25 -5.30
C LEU A 311 10.80 -14.24 -4.27
N TRP A 312 9.90 -13.74 -3.43
CA TRP A 312 10.19 -12.65 -2.48
C TRP A 312 11.29 -13.03 -1.48
N ASP A 313 11.29 -14.29 -1.03
CA ASP A 313 12.23 -14.83 -0.05
C ASP A 313 13.51 -15.39 -0.71
N PHE A 314 13.73 -15.12 -2.01
CA PHE A 314 14.94 -15.56 -2.72
C PHE A 314 16.20 -14.96 -2.04
N PRO A 315 17.15 -15.80 -1.60
CA PRO A 315 18.25 -15.36 -0.76
C PRO A 315 19.32 -14.61 -1.53
N GLU A 316 20.09 -13.81 -0.78
CA GLU A 316 21.30 -13.18 -1.30
C GLU A 316 22.45 -14.19 -1.40
N LEU A 317 22.90 -14.46 -2.63
CA LEU A 317 23.93 -15.46 -2.94
C LEU A 317 25.20 -14.82 -3.53
N PRO A 318 26.41 -15.24 -3.11
CA PRO A 318 27.67 -14.68 -3.62
C PRO A 318 27.95 -15.14 -5.05
N LEU A 319 28.10 -14.20 -5.97
CA LEU A 319 28.18 -14.47 -7.40
C LEU A 319 29.39 -13.78 -8.04
N LEU A 320 30.20 -14.54 -8.76
CA LEU A 320 31.16 -13.98 -9.71
C LEU A 320 30.51 -13.93 -11.10
N LEU A 321 30.42 -12.74 -11.67
CA LEU A 321 29.97 -12.50 -13.04
C LEU A 321 31.19 -12.25 -13.93
N VAL A 322 31.30 -12.97 -15.04
CA VAL A 322 32.44 -12.82 -15.98
C VAL A 322 31.90 -12.58 -17.38
N ASP A 323 32.20 -11.41 -17.96
CA ASP A 323 32.01 -11.16 -19.39
C ASP A 323 33.20 -11.73 -20.18
N THR A 324 32.90 -12.56 -21.17
CA THR A 324 33.90 -13.09 -22.12
C THR A 324 34.42 -12.04 -23.11
N ARG A 325 33.78 -10.87 -23.18
CA ARG A 325 33.94 -9.84 -24.22
C ARG A 325 33.76 -10.38 -25.65
N THR A 326 33.10 -11.53 -25.78
CA THR A 326 32.78 -12.14 -27.07
C THR A 326 31.46 -11.55 -27.57
N PRO A 327 31.43 -10.83 -28.71
CA PRO A 327 30.19 -10.30 -29.27
C PRO A 327 29.27 -11.45 -29.70
N LYS A 328 27.98 -11.33 -29.40
CA LYS A 328 26.95 -12.36 -29.66
C LYS A 328 25.69 -11.77 -30.28
N SER A 329 24.90 -12.59 -30.96
CA SER A 329 23.58 -12.23 -31.45
C SER A 329 22.51 -13.11 -30.81
N THR A 330 21.72 -12.54 -29.90
CA THR A 330 20.61 -13.22 -29.24
C THR A 330 19.63 -13.83 -30.26
N ALA A 331 19.30 -13.08 -31.32
CA ALA A 331 18.43 -13.56 -32.38
C ALA A 331 19.02 -14.75 -33.16
N HIS A 332 20.35 -14.80 -33.33
CA HIS A 332 21.00 -15.94 -33.98
C HIS A 332 20.90 -17.21 -33.13
N GLU A 333 21.25 -17.13 -31.84
CA GLU A 333 21.25 -18.29 -30.93
C GLU A 333 19.83 -18.81 -30.67
N VAL A 334 18.84 -17.93 -30.48
CA VAL A 334 17.44 -18.35 -30.35
C VAL A 334 16.93 -19.02 -31.63
N ALA A 335 17.24 -18.47 -32.81
CA ALA A 335 16.87 -19.10 -34.09
C ALA A 335 17.61 -20.42 -34.35
N LYS A 336 18.81 -20.60 -33.78
CA LYS A 336 19.62 -21.83 -33.84
C LYS A 336 19.00 -22.95 -32.99
N VAL A 337 18.57 -22.65 -31.76
CA VAL A 337 17.81 -23.61 -30.93
C VAL A 337 16.47 -23.95 -31.58
N GLY A 338 15.76 -22.95 -32.13
CA GLY A 338 14.52 -23.19 -32.90
C GLY A 338 14.71 -24.17 -34.06
N ARG A 339 15.70 -23.94 -34.93
CA ARG A 339 16.03 -24.88 -36.03
C ARG A 339 16.42 -26.27 -35.52
N LEU A 340 17.20 -26.36 -34.45
CA LEU A 340 17.61 -27.64 -33.86
C LEU A 340 16.39 -28.41 -33.32
N ARG A 341 15.48 -27.72 -32.63
CA ARG A 341 14.19 -28.25 -32.16
C ARG A 341 13.34 -28.76 -33.32
N ASP A 342 13.19 -27.96 -34.37
CA ASP A 342 12.33 -28.31 -35.51
C ASP A 342 12.89 -29.50 -36.31
N THR A 343 14.22 -29.67 -36.31
CA THR A 343 14.91 -30.82 -36.92
C THR A 343 14.84 -32.08 -36.05
N HIS A 344 14.91 -31.95 -34.72
CA HIS A 344 14.99 -33.06 -33.76
C HIS A 344 14.00 -32.91 -32.58
N PRO A 345 12.68 -32.82 -32.84
CA PRO A 345 11.70 -32.32 -31.86
C PRO A 345 11.57 -33.17 -30.59
N LYS A 346 11.71 -34.50 -30.70
CA LYS A 346 11.68 -35.38 -29.51
C LYS A 346 12.91 -35.20 -28.62
N LEU A 347 14.11 -35.20 -29.22
CA LEU A 347 15.37 -35.07 -28.49
C LEU A 347 15.50 -33.70 -27.83
N VAL A 348 15.28 -32.63 -28.61
CA VAL A 348 15.37 -31.26 -28.09
C VAL A 348 14.23 -30.96 -27.13
N GLY A 349 13.02 -31.48 -27.38
CA GLY A 349 11.91 -31.44 -26.42
C GLY A 349 12.34 -31.99 -25.06
N SER A 350 12.92 -33.19 -25.01
CA SER A 350 13.41 -33.77 -23.74
C SER A 350 14.56 -32.99 -23.08
N ILE A 351 15.41 -32.28 -23.85
CA ILE A 351 16.41 -31.37 -23.28
C ILE A 351 15.74 -30.14 -22.66
N LEU A 352 14.74 -29.56 -23.32
CA LEU A 352 13.97 -28.42 -22.82
C LEU A 352 13.12 -28.80 -21.59
N ASP A 353 12.52 -29.99 -21.58
CA ASP A 353 11.83 -30.58 -20.42
C ASP A 353 12.78 -30.85 -19.23
N ALA A 354 14.06 -31.13 -19.50
CA ALA A 354 15.06 -31.28 -18.45
C ALA A 354 15.47 -29.93 -17.86
N ILE A 355 15.60 -28.88 -18.69
CA ILE A 355 15.84 -27.51 -18.21
C ILE A 355 14.65 -26.99 -17.39
N ASP A 356 13.40 -27.31 -17.79
CA ASP A 356 12.17 -27.07 -17.03
C ASP A 356 12.31 -27.61 -15.60
N LYS A 357 12.56 -28.92 -15.48
CA LYS A 357 12.66 -29.62 -14.18
C LYS A 357 13.83 -29.14 -13.34
N VAL A 358 14.95 -28.76 -13.96
CA VAL A 358 16.08 -28.15 -13.25
C VAL A 358 15.71 -26.76 -12.72
N THR A 359 14.88 -26.01 -13.44
CA THR A 359 14.34 -24.72 -13.00
C THR A 359 13.35 -24.89 -11.85
N GLU A 360 12.37 -25.79 -11.98
CA GLU A 360 11.40 -26.13 -10.93
C GLU A 360 12.11 -26.62 -9.65
N THR A 361 13.00 -27.61 -9.78
CA THR A 361 13.77 -28.15 -8.65
C THR A 361 14.61 -27.05 -7.99
N SER A 362 15.19 -26.12 -8.75
CA SER A 362 15.94 -25.02 -8.15
C SER A 362 15.05 -23.97 -7.46
N ALA A 363 13.79 -23.81 -7.85
CA ALA A 363 12.85 -22.96 -7.11
C ALA A 363 12.48 -23.62 -5.77
N ASP A 364 12.15 -24.92 -5.80
CA ASP A 364 11.77 -25.69 -4.61
C ASP A 364 12.93 -25.77 -3.61
N LEU A 365 14.14 -26.11 -4.06
CA LEU A 365 15.36 -26.18 -3.22
C LEU A 365 15.68 -24.88 -2.47
N ILE A 366 15.39 -23.73 -3.10
CA ILE A 366 15.67 -22.40 -2.54
C ILE A 366 14.56 -21.95 -1.58
N ALA A 367 13.38 -22.57 -1.64
CA ALA A 367 12.24 -22.33 -0.77
C ALA A 367 12.14 -23.33 0.42
N GLU A 368 13.10 -24.25 0.58
CA GLU A 368 13.17 -25.13 1.76
C GLU A 368 13.60 -24.36 3.01
N ASP A 369 12.90 -24.55 4.14
CA ASP A 369 13.26 -23.96 5.46
C ASP A 369 14.70 -24.29 5.92
N GLU A 370 15.30 -25.37 5.39
CA GLU A 370 16.66 -25.82 5.68
C GLU A 370 17.74 -25.17 4.77
N PHE A 371 17.37 -24.26 3.87
CA PHE A 371 18.29 -23.63 2.92
C PHE A 371 19.14 -22.51 3.56
N ASP A 372 20.29 -22.87 4.15
CA ASP A 372 21.28 -21.87 4.62
C ASP A 372 22.29 -21.47 3.52
N THR A 373 22.23 -20.19 3.13
CA THR A 373 23.24 -19.48 2.29
C THR A 373 24.71 -19.66 2.68
N LYS A 374 25.01 -20.00 3.95
CA LYS A 374 26.38 -20.18 4.46
C LYS A 374 26.83 -21.64 4.46
N ASN A 375 25.90 -22.58 4.24
CA ASN A 375 26.19 -24.00 4.21
C ASN A 375 26.63 -24.43 2.80
N GLU A 376 27.81 -25.06 2.68
CA GLU A 376 28.28 -25.57 1.39
C GLU A 376 27.38 -26.69 0.85
N ASP A 377 26.72 -27.48 1.71
CA ASP A 377 25.78 -28.52 1.27
C ASP A 377 24.54 -27.92 0.58
N SER A 378 23.97 -26.86 1.13
CA SER A 378 22.80 -26.16 0.56
C SER A 378 23.17 -25.46 -0.76
N LEU A 379 24.29 -24.73 -0.80
CA LEU A 379 24.77 -24.11 -2.05
C LEU A 379 25.17 -25.17 -3.10
N ARG A 380 25.70 -26.32 -2.70
CA ARG A 380 26.06 -27.41 -3.62
C ARG A 380 24.83 -27.95 -4.36
N ARG A 381 23.69 -28.12 -3.69
CA ARG A 381 22.45 -28.60 -4.35
C ARG A 381 22.06 -27.70 -5.53
N VAL A 382 22.14 -26.37 -5.37
CA VAL A 382 21.87 -25.40 -6.45
C VAL A 382 23.01 -25.33 -7.47
N GLY A 383 24.28 -25.44 -7.03
CA GLY A 383 25.45 -25.43 -7.90
C GLY A 383 25.55 -26.66 -8.82
N GLU A 384 25.15 -27.84 -8.34
CA GLU A 384 25.02 -29.06 -9.15
C GLU A 384 23.95 -28.88 -10.23
N LEU A 385 22.80 -28.28 -9.90
CA LEU A 385 21.80 -27.89 -10.90
C LEU A 385 22.33 -26.86 -11.91
N MET A 386 23.16 -25.88 -11.50
CA MET A 386 23.80 -24.94 -12.43
C MET A 386 24.68 -25.66 -13.47
N ASN A 387 25.51 -26.60 -13.01
CA ASN A 387 26.35 -27.41 -13.89
C ASN A 387 25.52 -28.31 -14.83
N ILE A 388 24.39 -28.88 -14.35
CA ILE A 388 23.47 -29.67 -15.17
C ILE A 388 22.80 -28.80 -16.24
N ASN A 389 22.24 -27.64 -15.88
CA ASN A 389 21.65 -26.71 -16.87
C ASN A 389 22.70 -26.29 -17.91
N HIS A 390 23.93 -26.01 -17.49
CA HIS A 390 25.00 -25.67 -18.44
C HIS A 390 25.30 -26.80 -19.43
N GLY A 391 25.36 -28.06 -18.99
CA GLY A 391 25.50 -29.22 -19.88
C GLY A 391 24.32 -29.39 -20.86
N LEU A 392 23.10 -29.07 -20.43
CA LEU A 392 21.91 -29.04 -21.30
C LEU A 392 22.01 -27.90 -22.33
N LEU A 393 22.49 -26.72 -21.94
CA LEU A 393 22.72 -25.57 -22.83
C LEU A 393 23.87 -25.82 -23.84
N VAL A 394 24.93 -26.52 -23.43
CA VAL A 394 25.96 -27.06 -24.34
C VAL A 394 25.34 -28.04 -25.34
N SER A 395 24.41 -28.88 -24.89
CA SER A 395 23.68 -29.85 -25.75
C SER A 395 22.70 -29.19 -26.72
N LEU A 396 22.17 -28.00 -26.40
CA LEU A 396 21.45 -27.14 -27.34
C LEU A 396 22.38 -26.37 -28.31
N GLY A 397 23.70 -26.50 -28.15
CA GLY A 397 24.72 -25.87 -29.00
C GLY A 397 24.92 -24.37 -28.76
N VAL A 398 24.42 -23.82 -27.64
CA VAL A 398 24.46 -22.36 -27.37
C VAL A 398 25.63 -21.92 -26.48
N SER A 399 26.57 -22.80 -26.13
CA SER A 399 27.81 -22.39 -25.47
C SER A 399 28.87 -21.91 -26.47
N HIS A 400 30.02 -21.46 -25.96
CA HIS A 400 31.13 -20.91 -26.73
C HIS A 400 32.46 -21.27 -26.03
N PRO A 401 33.59 -21.50 -26.74
CA PRO A 401 34.86 -21.90 -26.11
C PRO A 401 35.34 -20.96 -24.99
N ARG A 402 35.10 -19.63 -25.08
CA ARG A 402 35.42 -18.70 -23.98
C ARG A 402 34.49 -18.82 -22.76
N LEU A 403 33.28 -19.38 -22.89
CA LEU A 403 32.41 -19.69 -21.75
C LEU A 403 32.87 -20.99 -21.07
N GLU A 404 33.17 -22.03 -21.85
CA GLU A 404 33.75 -23.28 -21.33
C GLU A 404 35.09 -23.02 -20.62
N ARG A 405 35.92 -22.10 -21.13
CA ARG A 405 37.20 -21.73 -20.53
C ARG A 405 37.07 -21.03 -19.18
N VAL A 406 36.10 -20.11 -19.00
CA VAL A 406 35.84 -19.52 -17.67
C VAL A 406 35.41 -20.60 -16.69
N ARG A 407 34.55 -21.53 -17.12
CA ARG A 407 34.16 -22.66 -16.29
C ARG A 407 35.36 -23.57 -15.96
N GLU A 408 36.20 -23.91 -16.92
CA GLU A 408 37.41 -24.72 -16.71
C GLU A 408 38.32 -24.11 -15.64
N LEU A 409 38.56 -22.79 -15.70
CA LEU A 409 39.36 -22.05 -14.72
C LEU A 409 38.73 -22.11 -13.31
N VAL A 410 37.40 -21.90 -13.20
CA VAL A 410 36.70 -21.97 -11.90
C VAL A 410 36.68 -23.40 -11.34
N ASP A 411 36.36 -24.40 -12.17
CA ASP A 411 36.30 -25.82 -11.78
C ASP A 411 37.70 -26.31 -11.35
N HIS A 412 38.77 -25.95 -12.07
CA HIS A 412 40.15 -26.31 -11.74
C HIS A 412 40.63 -25.70 -10.41
N GLN A 413 40.28 -24.43 -10.14
CA GLN A 413 40.57 -23.82 -8.84
C GLN A 413 39.60 -24.35 -7.74
N GLY A 414 38.46 -24.94 -8.10
CA GLY A 414 37.42 -25.42 -7.18
C GLY A 414 36.74 -24.30 -6.41
N ILE A 415 36.48 -23.16 -7.07
CA ILE A 415 36.00 -21.91 -6.46
C ILE A 415 34.46 -21.85 -6.36
N GLY A 416 33.75 -22.48 -7.29
CA GLY A 416 32.30 -22.35 -7.40
C GLY A 416 31.72 -23.28 -8.48
N TRP A 417 30.47 -23.05 -8.85
CA TRP A 417 29.76 -23.75 -9.92
C TRP A 417 29.39 -22.75 -11.02
N THR A 418 29.69 -23.04 -12.29
CA THR A 418 29.69 -22.04 -13.36
C THR A 418 28.79 -22.42 -14.52
N LYS A 419 28.01 -21.45 -15.02
CA LYS A 419 27.17 -21.60 -16.21
C LYS A 419 27.13 -20.30 -17.03
N LEU A 420 26.84 -20.42 -18.32
CA LEU A 420 26.49 -19.25 -19.14
C LEU A 420 25.17 -18.60 -18.65
N THR A 421 24.94 -17.33 -18.98
CA THR A 421 23.65 -16.66 -18.71
C THR A 421 23.09 -15.94 -19.93
N GLY A 422 21.76 -15.94 -20.05
CA GLY A 422 21.04 -15.45 -21.21
C GLY A 422 21.37 -16.24 -22.48
N ALA A 423 21.45 -15.55 -23.62
CA ALA A 423 21.45 -16.17 -24.95
C ALA A 423 22.61 -17.14 -25.27
N GLY A 424 23.70 -17.16 -24.50
CA GLY A 424 24.90 -17.92 -24.87
C GLY A 424 25.63 -17.32 -26.08
N GLY A 425 26.43 -18.14 -26.78
CA GLY A 425 27.26 -17.75 -27.93
C GLY A 425 28.40 -16.77 -27.62
N GLY A 426 28.58 -16.40 -26.35
CA GLY A 426 29.43 -15.30 -25.91
C GLY A 426 28.78 -14.50 -24.77
N GLY A 427 29.21 -13.25 -24.58
CA GLY A 427 28.82 -12.42 -23.42
C GLY A 427 29.18 -13.10 -22.09
N CYS A 428 28.27 -13.05 -21.10
CA CYS A 428 28.59 -13.43 -19.72
C CYS A 428 28.31 -14.90 -19.32
N SER A 429 29.12 -15.37 -18.36
CA SER A 429 28.85 -16.49 -17.47
C SER A 429 28.68 -16.01 -16.02
N ILE A 430 27.93 -16.79 -15.23
CA ILE A 430 27.75 -16.61 -13.78
C ILE A 430 28.33 -17.80 -13.04
N THR A 431 28.93 -17.53 -11.88
CA THR A 431 29.52 -18.52 -11.00
C THR A 431 28.98 -18.34 -9.59
N LEU A 432 28.28 -19.33 -9.06
CA LEU A 432 27.91 -19.39 -7.64
C LEU A 432 29.16 -19.73 -6.82
N LEU A 433 29.60 -18.81 -5.96
CA LEU A 433 30.82 -18.96 -5.16
C LEU A 433 30.59 -19.86 -3.95
N LYS A 434 31.59 -20.69 -3.60
CA LYS A 434 31.56 -21.50 -2.38
C LYS A 434 31.75 -20.66 -1.11
N PRO A 435 31.25 -21.10 0.06
CA PRO A 435 31.58 -20.46 1.34
C PRO A 435 33.09 -20.58 1.62
N GLY A 436 33.71 -19.51 2.13
CA GLY A 436 35.08 -19.56 2.66
C GLY A 436 36.20 -19.81 1.65
N VAL A 437 36.00 -19.57 0.34
CA VAL A 437 37.05 -19.70 -0.68
C VAL A 437 38.32 -18.92 -0.27
N PRO A 438 39.51 -19.54 -0.23
CA PRO A 438 40.76 -18.86 0.08
C PRO A 438 41.05 -17.71 -0.89
N LYS A 439 41.40 -16.53 -0.36
CA LYS A 439 41.68 -15.33 -1.17
C LYS A 439 42.75 -15.57 -2.25
N GLU A 440 43.77 -16.38 -1.93
CA GLU A 440 44.83 -16.77 -2.86
C GLU A 440 44.33 -17.54 -4.09
N LYS A 441 43.15 -18.17 -4.04
CA LYS A 441 42.52 -18.83 -5.20
C LYS A 441 41.76 -17.83 -6.07
N LEU A 442 41.03 -16.91 -5.43
CA LEU A 442 40.37 -15.81 -6.13
C LEU A 442 41.40 -14.93 -6.84
N GLU A 443 42.49 -14.54 -6.15
CA GLU A 443 43.60 -13.77 -6.72
C GLU A 443 44.23 -14.47 -7.95
N ARG A 444 44.37 -15.80 -7.93
CA ARG A 444 44.85 -16.57 -9.09
C ARG A 444 43.83 -16.68 -10.23
N LEU A 445 42.55 -16.87 -9.92
CA LEU A 445 41.49 -16.83 -10.95
C LEU A 445 41.43 -15.44 -11.60
N ASP A 446 41.54 -14.40 -10.79
CA ASP A 446 41.58 -13.00 -11.21
C ASP A 446 42.73 -12.71 -12.17
N GLU A 447 43.95 -13.13 -11.84
CA GLU A 447 45.13 -13.04 -12.72
C GLU A 447 44.87 -13.76 -14.05
N GLN A 448 44.37 -15.01 -14.01
CA GLN A 448 44.08 -15.80 -15.21
C GLN A 448 42.96 -15.20 -16.09
N LEU A 449 41.94 -14.59 -15.47
CA LEU A 449 40.85 -13.93 -16.19
C LEU A 449 41.31 -12.61 -16.84
N ASP A 450 42.13 -11.83 -16.15
CA ASP A 450 42.68 -10.58 -16.68
C ASP A 450 43.71 -10.86 -17.81
N GLU A 451 44.56 -11.89 -17.68
CA GLU A 451 45.50 -12.33 -18.72
C GLU A 451 44.80 -12.79 -20.01
N GLU A 452 43.72 -13.56 -19.91
CA GLU A 452 42.93 -13.99 -21.07
C GLU A 452 41.88 -12.95 -21.54
N GLY A 453 41.95 -11.73 -21.01
CA GLY A 453 41.17 -10.57 -21.48
C GLY A 453 39.67 -10.60 -21.17
N TYR A 454 39.25 -11.39 -20.18
CA TYR A 454 37.88 -11.36 -19.65
C TYR A 454 37.59 -10.05 -18.91
N GLN A 455 36.36 -9.87 -18.42
CA GLN A 455 36.03 -8.81 -17.46
C GLN A 455 35.16 -9.36 -16.34
N LYS A 456 35.72 -9.36 -15.12
CA LYS A 456 35.11 -9.84 -13.89
C LYS A 456 34.32 -8.75 -13.17
N PHE A 457 33.28 -9.17 -12.44
CA PHE A 457 32.51 -8.37 -11.49
C PHE A 457 32.11 -9.25 -10.31
N GLU A 458 32.59 -8.93 -9.11
CA GLU A 458 32.03 -9.49 -7.88
C GLU A 458 30.65 -8.86 -7.63
N THR A 459 29.63 -9.68 -7.40
CA THR A 459 28.25 -9.21 -7.20
C THR A 459 27.47 -10.16 -6.30
N THR A 460 26.36 -9.69 -5.72
CA THR A 460 25.36 -10.52 -5.05
C THR A 460 24.21 -10.80 -6.01
N LEU A 461 23.76 -12.05 -6.09
CA LEU A 461 22.51 -12.46 -6.74
C LEU A 461 21.36 -12.35 -5.74
N GLY A 462 20.18 -11.88 -6.13
CA GLY A 462 19.02 -11.75 -5.22
C GLY A 462 18.99 -10.45 -4.40
N GLY A 463 19.66 -9.39 -4.87
CA GLY A 463 19.63 -8.07 -4.23
C GLY A 463 18.29 -7.32 -4.38
N ASP A 464 18.10 -6.27 -3.60
CA ASP A 464 16.85 -5.49 -3.60
C ASP A 464 16.60 -4.70 -4.88
N GLY A 465 15.31 -4.48 -5.20
CA GLY A 465 14.80 -3.86 -6.42
C GLY A 465 15.05 -2.36 -6.53
N VAL A 466 14.06 -1.61 -7.02
CA VAL A 466 14.17 -0.14 -7.12
C VAL A 466 14.34 0.49 -5.74
N GLY A 467 15.35 1.33 -5.60
CA GLY A 467 15.69 2.01 -4.33
C GLY A 467 15.82 3.51 -4.51
N VAL A 468 15.32 4.28 -3.55
CA VAL A 468 15.26 5.75 -3.62
C VAL A 468 15.94 6.36 -2.40
N LEU A 469 16.75 7.40 -2.60
CA LEU A 469 17.41 8.19 -1.57
C LEU A 469 16.86 9.63 -1.63
N TRP A 470 16.04 9.98 -0.64
CA TRP A 470 15.28 11.24 -0.60
C TRP A 470 15.42 11.92 0.78
N PRO A 471 16.04 13.11 0.89
CA PRO A 471 16.85 13.78 -0.15
C PRO A 471 18.14 12.99 -0.48
N ALA A 472 18.85 13.38 -1.54
CA ALA A 472 20.11 12.77 -1.97
C ALA A 472 21.27 13.10 -1.01
N VAL A 473 21.30 12.47 0.16
CA VAL A 473 22.29 12.71 1.22
C VAL A 473 22.95 11.38 1.64
N LEU A 474 24.27 11.32 1.54
CA LEU A 474 25.06 10.18 2.04
C LEU A 474 25.38 10.34 3.51
N LYS A 475 25.33 9.23 4.24
CA LYS A 475 25.80 9.10 5.62
C LYS A 475 26.91 8.04 5.64
N ASN A 476 28.15 8.50 5.76
CA ASN A 476 29.35 7.70 5.50
C ASN A 476 30.04 7.20 6.79
N GLY A 477 29.41 7.36 7.96
CA GLY A 477 30.03 7.13 9.26
C GLY A 477 31.09 8.19 9.59
N THR A 478 30.86 9.42 9.11
CA THR A 478 31.74 10.59 9.23
C THR A 478 31.14 11.63 10.18
N TYR A 479 31.95 12.58 10.65
CA TYR A 479 31.46 13.67 11.53
C TYR A 479 30.38 14.54 10.84
N GLU A 480 30.40 14.62 9.51
CA GLU A 480 29.41 15.33 8.68
C GLU A 480 28.01 14.71 8.78
N ASP A 481 27.90 13.44 9.18
CA ASP A 481 26.63 12.75 9.41
C ASP A 481 25.87 13.34 10.61
N GLU A 482 26.57 13.94 11.59
CA GLU A 482 25.98 14.56 12.78
C GLU A 482 25.44 15.98 12.50
N GLU A 483 25.90 16.65 11.43
CA GLU A 483 25.36 17.93 10.95
C GLU A 483 24.26 17.76 9.88
N GLY A 484 23.99 16.52 9.44
CA GLY A 484 22.91 16.16 8.52
C GLY A 484 23.25 15.08 7.49
N GLY A 485 24.54 14.87 7.23
CA GLY A 485 25.08 14.04 6.14
C GLY A 485 25.52 14.86 4.93
N MET A 486 26.33 14.25 4.07
CA MET A 486 26.88 14.90 2.87
C MET A 486 25.85 14.90 1.74
N GLU A 487 25.34 16.07 1.34
CA GLU A 487 24.53 16.19 0.13
C GLU A 487 25.32 15.77 -1.12
N ILE A 488 24.70 14.92 -1.95
CA ILE A 488 25.20 14.50 -3.25
C ILE A 488 24.86 15.60 -4.26
N ASP A 489 25.72 16.61 -4.36
CA ASP A 489 25.69 17.54 -5.47
C ASP A 489 26.11 16.85 -6.79
N LEU A 490 25.81 17.52 -7.90
CA LEU A 490 26.09 17.05 -9.25
C LEU A 490 27.60 16.84 -9.50
N GLU A 491 28.45 17.65 -8.89
CA GLU A 491 29.90 17.60 -9.13
C GLU A 491 30.51 16.36 -8.46
N LYS A 492 30.14 16.06 -7.20
CA LYS A 492 30.46 14.79 -6.54
C LYS A 492 29.97 13.58 -7.32
N PHE A 493 28.74 13.61 -7.84
CA PHE A 493 28.15 12.48 -8.58
C PHE A 493 28.83 12.21 -9.93
N LEU A 494 29.31 13.26 -10.61
CA LEU A 494 30.10 13.10 -11.83
C LEU A 494 31.53 12.63 -11.51
N ASN A 495 32.16 13.16 -10.46
CA ASN A 495 33.55 12.90 -10.10
C ASN A 495 33.78 11.56 -9.34
N VAL A 496 32.82 10.64 -9.32
CA VAL A 496 33.03 9.27 -8.82
C VAL A 496 33.90 8.47 -9.80
N GLU A 497 35.13 8.17 -9.38
CA GLU A 497 36.09 7.33 -10.12
C GLU A 497 35.85 5.83 -9.87
N GLY A 498 35.68 5.07 -10.95
CA GLY A 498 35.69 3.61 -10.95
C GLY A 498 34.40 2.91 -10.48
N ASN A 499 34.26 1.63 -10.84
CA ASN A 499 33.11 0.80 -10.47
C ASN A 499 33.12 0.40 -8.97
N ASP A 500 34.29 0.40 -8.32
CA ASP A 500 34.51 -0.13 -6.96
C ASP A 500 34.01 0.79 -5.82
N ALA A 501 33.52 1.99 -6.18
CA ALA A 501 33.01 2.98 -5.23
C ALA A 501 31.53 2.72 -4.85
N ALA A 502 30.71 2.22 -5.78
CA ALA A 502 29.27 2.05 -5.58
C ALA A 502 28.90 0.88 -4.65
N THR A 503 29.82 -0.08 -4.45
CA THR A 503 29.62 -1.31 -3.67
C THR A 503 29.85 -1.15 -2.16
N LYS A 504 30.12 0.07 -1.67
CA LYS A 504 30.41 0.33 -0.24
C LYS A 504 29.33 1.18 0.45
N SER A 505 28.09 0.69 0.41
CA SER A 505 27.08 0.99 1.42
C SER A 505 26.84 -0.28 2.26
N PRO A 506 26.73 -0.21 3.61
CA PRO A 506 26.92 -1.38 4.45
C PRO A 506 25.67 -2.26 4.63
N ALA A 507 25.59 -3.34 3.85
CA ALA A 507 24.71 -4.49 4.14
C ALA A 507 25.40 -5.54 5.04
N ALA A 508 24.59 -6.28 5.80
CA ALA A 508 24.85 -7.49 6.60
C ALA A 508 26.31 -7.90 6.97
N ALA A 509 26.57 -8.01 8.28
CA ALA A 509 27.78 -8.69 8.81
C ALA A 509 27.40 -10.03 9.50
N PRO A 510 28.00 -11.18 9.12
CA PRO A 510 27.70 -12.47 9.73
C PRO A 510 28.45 -12.71 11.05
N ALA A 511 27.88 -13.57 11.91
CA ALA A 511 28.46 -13.99 13.19
C ALA A 511 29.37 -15.23 13.05
N ALA A 512 30.19 -15.50 14.08
CA ALA A 512 31.02 -16.71 14.22
C ALA A 512 31.10 -17.15 15.70
N PRO A 513 31.37 -18.44 16.01
CA PRO A 513 31.04 -19.05 17.31
C PRO A 513 32.20 -19.13 18.35
N SER A 514 31.94 -19.85 19.44
CA SER A 514 32.79 -20.19 20.60
C SER A 514 33.94 -21.17 20.26
N THR A 515 34.89 -21.62 21.12
CA THR A 515 35.13 -21.62 22.60
C THR A 515 36.67 -21.79 22.82
N SER A 516 37.37 -21.99 23.97
CA SER A 516 37.11 -22.15 25.43
C SER A 516 38.44 -22.01 26.22
N SER A 517 38.38 -21.71 27.54
CA SER A 517 39.47 -21.88 28.56
C SER A 517 40.77 -21.05 28.37
N THR A 518 41.63 -20.79 29.36
CA THR A 518 41.75 -21.32 30.75
C THR A 518 42.14 -20.17 31.74
N ALA A 519 42.06 -20.41 33.05
CA ALA A 519 42.21 -19.37 34.10
C ALA A 519 43.65 -19.12 34.57
N THR A 520 43.91 -17.96 35.23
CA THR A 520 44.43 -17.89 36.63
C THR A 520 44.51 -16.45 37.18
N ALA A 521 44.73 -16.36 38.51
CA ALA A 521 45.10 -15.19 39.32
C ALA A 521 44.04 -14.08 39.57
N LYS A 522 43.67 -13.90 40.85
CA LYS A 522 42.99 -12.71 41.39
C LYS A 522 44.04 -11.72 41.93
N ALA A 523 43.70 -10.43 41.92
CA ALA A 523 44.19 -9.45 42.89
C ALA A 523 42.98 -8.81 43.59
N THR A 524 43.12 -8.46 44.87
CA THR A 524 42.08 -7.86 45.72
C THR A 524 42.21 -6.33 45.77
N PRO A 525 41.19 -5.58 46.24
CA PRO A 525 40.82 -4.33 45.58
C PRO A 525 41.27 -3.07 46.32
N ASP A 526 41.59 -2.03 45.54
CA ASP A 526 41.43 -0.64 45.99
C ASP A 526 41.04 0.26 44.81
N GLN A 527 40.16 1.22 45.09
CA GLN A 527 39.73 2.35 44.24
C GLN A 527 39.72 2.16 42.70
N GLN A 528 38.68 1.51 42.18
CA GLN A 528 38.25 1.78 40.80
C GLN A 528 37.65 3.19 40.70
N PRO A 529 37.94 3.96 39.62
CA PRO A 529 37.37 5.29 39.43
C PRO A 529 35.86 5.22 39.17
N GLN A 530 35.10 6.22 39.65
CA GLN A 530 33.70 6.40 39.27
C GLN A 530 33.60 6.81 37.79
N VAL A 531 33.42 5.81 36.94
CA VAL A 531 33.07 5.97 35.53
C VAL A 531 31.57 6.24 35.40
N SER A 532 31.22 7.29 34.67
CA SER A 532 29.84 7.79 34.59
C SER A 532 28.99 7.03 33.57
N THR A 533 29.64 6.39 32.59
CA THR A 533 29.00 5.76 31.43
C THR A 533 29.62 4.41 31.08
N ILE A 534 28.85 3.54 30.40
CA ILE A 534 29.31 2.23 29.90
C ILE A 534 30.53 2.37 28.96
N ALA A 535 30.60 3.43 28.14
CA ALA A 535 31.76 3.70 27.29
C ALA A 535 33.04 4.04 28.09
N GLU A 536 32.92 4.72 29.24
CA GLU A 536 34.06 4.98 30.14
C GLU A 536 34.49 3.72 30.87
N GLN A 537 33.54 2.93 31.38
CA GLN A 537 33.83 1.63 32.02
C GLN A 537 34.54 0.67 31.06
N SER A 538 34.09 0.61 29.81
CA SER A 538 34.71 -0.20 28.75
C SER A 538 36.14 0.29 28.40
N ARG A 539 36.37 1.60 28.40
CA ARG A 539 37.70 2.21 28.20
C ARG A 539 38.65 1.91 29.35
N HIS A 540 38.19 2.03 30.60
CA HIS A 540 38.99 1.74 31.79
C HIS A 540 39.41 0.26 31.82
N ASN A 541 38.47 -0.66 31.60
CA ASN A 541 38.74 -2.10 31.57
C ASN A 541 39.74 -2.47 30.45
N PHE A 542 39.64 -1.84 29.27
CA PHE A 542 40.59 -2.08 28.17
C PHE A 542 42.01 -1.61 28.50
N ALA A 543 42.16 -0.42 29.08
CA ALA A 543 43.47 0.14 29.43
C ALA A 543 44.23 -0.74 30.44
N LEU A 544 43.53 -1.30 31.44
CA LEU A 544 44.10 -2.25 32.41
C LEU A 544 44.67 -3.51 31.76
N CYS A 545 44.18 -3.92 30.60
CA CYS A 545 44.64 -5.12 29.90
C CYS A 545 45.82 -4.89 28.93
N HIS A 546 46.13 -3.64 28.54
CA HIS A 546 47.08 -3.34 27.44
C HIS A 546 48.14 -2.26 27.82
N PRO A 547 49.00 -2.51 28.82
CA PRO A 547 49.87 -1.48 29.42
C PRO A 547 50.95 -0.88 28.50
N PHE A 548 51.27 -1.49 27.36
CA PHE A 548 52.34 -1.04 26.46
C PHE A 548 51.86 -0.26 25.22
N GLU A 549 50.55 0.02 25.10
CA GLU A 549 49.98 0.58 23.87
C GLU A 549 50.60 1.95 23.50
N ASP A 550 50.75 2.86 24.47
CA ASP A 550 51.27 4.22 24.28
C ASP A 550 52.73 4.28 23.82
N LEU A 551 53.54 3.25 24.09
CA LEU A 551 54.89 3.15 23.54
C LEU A 551 54.84 2.95 22.02
N THR A 552 53.98 2.03 21.55
CA THR A 552 53.88 1.67 20.12
C THR A 552 53.34 2.80 19.24
N GLY A 553 52.55 3.72 19.83
CA GLY A 553 51.98 4.88 19.14
C GLY A 553 53.00 5.96 18.74
N LYS A 554 54.17 6.00 19.38
CA LYS A 554 55.19 7.03 19.12
C LYS A 554 55.86 6.85 17.76
N LYS A 555 56.16 7.97 17.08
CA LYS A 555 56.63 7.97 15.67
C LYS A 555 58.07 7.50 15.51
N THR A 556 58.95 7.76 16.48
CA THR A 556 60.41 7.53 16.39
C THR A 556 61.02 7.12 17.74
N ALA A 557 61.96 6.16 17.73
CA ALA A 557 62.67 5.68 18.92
C ALA A 557 63.32 6.81 19.74
N SER A 558 63.85 7.84 19.08
CA SER A 558 64.48 9.02 19.71
C SER A 558 63.57 9.84 20.64
N THR A 559 62.27 9.56 20.69
CA THR A 559 61.30 10.19 21.62
C THR A 559 61.02 9.34 22.88
N LEU A 560 61.86 8.34 23.14
CA LEU A 560 61.79 7.46 24.30
C LEU A 560 62.99 7.68 25.23
N ALA A 561 62.74 7.83 26.52
CA ALA A 561 63.72 8.31 27.48
C ALA A 561 64.76 7.25 27.89
N THR A 562 64.41 5.96 27.88
CA THR A 562 65.33 4.88 28.27
C THR A 562 65.76 4.04 27.06
N GLN A 563 66.97 3.49 27.14
CA GLN A 563 67.51 2.60 26.11
C GLN A 563 66.74 1.27 26.02
N ALA A 564 66.09 0.85 27.12
CA ALA A 564 65.21 -0.31 27.15
C ALA A 564 63.91 -0.05 26.35
N ASP A 565 63.23 1.08 26.59
CA ASP A 565 62.05 1.48 25.81
C ASP A 565 62.36 1.59 24.32
N GLN A 566 63.53 2.14 23.97
CA GLN A 566 64.00 2.26 22.60
C GLN A 566 64.17 0.89 21.92
N LEU A 567 64.75 -0.09 22.63
CA LEU A 567 64.90 -1.47 22.12
C LEU A 567 63.55 -2.19 22.00
N VAL A 568 62.66 -2.03 22.98
CA VAL A 568 61.28 -2.57 22.95
C VAL A 568 60.47 -2.00 21.78
N TRP A 569 60.57 -0.69 21.54
CA TRP A 569 59.96 -0.02 20.38
C TRP A 569 60.54 -0.52 19.06
N LEU A 570 61.87 -0.64 18.95
CA LEU A 570 62.56 -1.17 17.77
C LEU A 570 62.15 -2.62 17.48
N ALA A 571 62.10 -3.48 18.49
CA ALA A 571 61.63 -4.85 18.37
C ALA A 571 60.18 -4.90 17.87
N SER A 572 59.28 -4.11 18.46
CA SER A 572 57.87 -4.01 18.03
C SER A 572 57.73 -3.59 16.55
N ARG A 573 58.63 -2.73 16.04
CA ARG A 573 58.63 -2.28 14.64
C ARG A 573 59.26 -3.30 13.70
N LEU A 574 60.35 -3.95 14.09
CA LEU A 574 61.03 -4.96 13.27
C LEU A 574 60.12 -6.17 13.03
N VAL A 575 59.54 -6.73 14.11
CA VAL A 575 58.64 -7.90 14.03
C VAL A 575 57.38 -7.63 13.20
N THR A 576 56.87 -6.39 13.19
CA THR A 576 55.60 -6.05 12.51
C THR A 576 55.74 -5.47 11.11
N ARG A 577 56.95 -5.10 10.65
CA ARG A 577 57.13 -4.38 9.37
C ARG A 577 58.30 -4.82 8.49
N LEU A 578 59.24 -5.63 8.99
CA LEU A 578 60.41 -6.05 8.21
C LEU A 578 60.56 -7.58 8.28
N PRO A 579 60.82 -8.27 7.15
CA PRO A 579 61.06 -9.72 7.18
C PRO A 579 62.32 -10.05 7.99
N VAL A 580 62.13 -10.65 9.18
CA VAL A 580 63.20 -11.00 10.15
C VAL A 580 64.35 -11.81 9.51
N ARG A 581 64.06 -12.54 8.43
CA ARG A 581 65.03 -13.23 7.56
C ARG A 581 66.19 -12.36 7.03
N PHE A 582 66.07 -11.03 6.99
CA PHE A 582 67.15 -10.13 6.59
C PHE A 582 68.14 -9.79 7.71
N LEU A 583 67.85 -10.15 8.96
CA LEU A 583 68.82 -10.06 10.06
C LEU A 583 69.71 -11.31 10.09
N GLY A 584 71.00 -11.15 10.33
CA GLY A 584 71.90 -12.28 10.59
C GLY A 584 71.53 -13.03 11.88
N VAL A 585 71.93 -14.30 11.99
CA VAL A 585 71.51 -15.23 13.06
C VAL A 585 71.61 -14.64 14.48
N LYS A 586 72.68 -13.90 14.78
CA LYS A 586 72.86 -13.21 16.08
C LYS A 586 71.80 -12.14 16.34
N GLY A 587 71.46 -11.34 15.32
CA GLY A 587 70.44 -10.29 15.38
C GLY A 587 69.01 -10.85 15.47
N GLN A 588 68.73 -11.98 14.81
CA GLN A 588 67.45 -12.69 15.00
C GLN A 588 67.31 -13.21 16.44
N LYS A 589 68.40 -13.76 17.02
CA LYS A 589 68.39 -14.30 18.38
C LYS A 589 68.24 -13.22 19.46
N GLU A 590 68.85 -12.04 19.26
CA GLU A 590 68.61 -10.84 20.07
C GLU A 590 67.13 -10.39 19.96
N LEU A 591 66.62 -10.23 18.73
CA LEU A 591 65.24 -9.76 18.50
C LEU A 591 64.20 -10.64 19.19
N TRP A 592 64.28 -11.97 19.00
CA TRP A 592 63.33 -12.90 19.63
C TRP A 592 63.49 -12.99 21.15
N LYS A 593 64.69 -12.73 21.69
CA LYS A 593 64.88 -12.59 23.13
C LYS A 593 64.14 -11.36 23.65
N THR A 594 64.36 -10.17 23.08
CA THR A 594 63.66 -8.93 23.50
C THR A 594 62.14 -9.05 23.40
N VAL A 595 61.64 -9.76 22.37
CA VAL A 595 60.20 -10.04 22.19
C VAL A 595 59.64 -10.88 23.34
N ASN A 596 60.30 -11.99 23.68
CA ASN A 596 59.85 -12.90 24.75
C ASN A 596 60.01 -12.27 26.14
N ASP A 597 61.16 -11.66 26.44
CA ASP A 597 61.46 -11.07 27.75
C ASP A 597 60.50 -9.92 28.13
N ASN A 598 59.81 -9.33 27.15
CA ASN A 598 58.85 -8.21 27.33
C ASN A 598 57.42 -8.56 26.87
N SER A 599 57.11 -9.84 26.61
CA SER A 599 55.79 -10.31 26.15
C SER A 599 55.20 -9.54 24.96
N LEU A 600 56.03 -9.09 24.02
CA LEU A 600 55.58 -8.28 22.88
C LEU A 600 54.74 -9.12 21.90
N PRO A 601 53.53 -8.67 21.50
CA PRO A 601 52.66 -9.44 20.62
C PRO A 601 53.30 -9.59 19.22
N PRO A 602 53.62 -10.83 18.76
CA PRO A 602 54.37 -11.06 17.53
C PRO A 602 53.55 -10.83 16.24
N ARG A 603 52.25 -10.56 16.37
CA ARG A 603 51.42 -9.98 15.31
C ARG A 603 50.91 -8.64 15.81
N GLY A 604 51.17 -7.57 15.06
CA GLY A 604 50.77 -6.23 15.44
C GLY A 604 49.26 -6.09 15.50
N PHE A 605 48.68 -6.07 16.70
CA PHE A 605 47.26 -5.77 16.89
C PHE A 605 47.00 -4.37 16.33
N ASN A 606 46.05 -4.25 15.39
CA ASN A 606 45.88 -3.01 14.65
C ASN A 606 45.11 -2.00 15.50
N ILE A 607 45.84 -1.26 16.34
CA ILE A 607 45.33 -0.24 17.28
C ILE A 607 44.44 0.80 16.57
N ARG A 608 44.66 1.09 15.28
CA ARG A 608 43.77 1.95 14.48
C ARG A 608 42.38 1.33 14.25
N LYS A 609 42.28 0.00 14.05
CA LYS A 609 40.98 -0.71 14.01
C LYS A 609 40.31 -0.72 15.39
N TYR A 610 41.07 -0.88 16.48
CA TYR A 610 40.48 -0.86 17.82
C TYR A 610 39.96 0.54 18.22
N LYS A 611 40.76 1.60 18.02
CA LYS A 611 40.33 2.97 18.31
C LYS A 611 39.19 3.44 17.40
N LYS A 612 39.10 2.97 16.14
CA LYS A 612 37.87 3.14 15.33
C LYS A 612 36.66 2.40 15.93
N ARG A 613 36.83 1.17 16.44
CA ARG A 613 35.73 0.40 17.07
C ARG A 613 35.18 1.04 18.35
N GLN A 614 36.02 1.67 19.18
CA GLN A 614 35.55 2.42 20.35
C GLN A 614 34.95 3.80 20.03
N GLN A 615 35.07 4.27 18.78
CA GLN A 615 34.38 5.48 18.30
C GLN A 615 33.05 5.16 17.59
N GLN A 616 32.66 3.89 17.54
CA GLN A 616 31.45 3.43 16.88
C GLN A 616 30.30 3.49 17.91
N LYS A 617 29.46 4.54 17.83
CA LYS A 617 28.24 4.65 18.64
C LYS A 617 27.33 3.45 18.37
N PHE A 618 26.92 2.75 19.42
CA PHE A 618 26.01 1.59 19.34
C PHE A 618 24.61 2.05 19.75
N THR A 619 23.89 2.72 18.86
CA THR A 619 22.55 3.24 19.18
C THR A 619 21.55 2.12 19.48
N ASP A 620 20.79 2.29 20.56
CA ASP A 620 19.58 1.52 20.82
C ASP A 620 18.48 1.86 19.78
N PRO A 621 17.36 1.10 19.73
CA PRO A 621 16.27 1.33 18.78
C PRO A 621 15.56 2.68 18.93
N ARG A 622 15.88 3.46 19.96
CA ARG A 622 15.35 4.80 20.24
C ARG A 622 16.38 5.90 19.94
N GLY A 623 17.53 5.52 19.39
CA GLY A 623 18.60 6.41 18.94
C GLY A 623 19.64 6.79 20.00
N ARG A 624 19.55 6.30 21.24
CA ARG A 624 20.56 6.62 22.29
C ARG A 624 21.74 5.67 22.20
N ASP A 625 22.98 6.16 22.23
CA ASP A 625 24.15 5.28 22.23
C ASP A 625 24.18 4.44 23.52
N VAL A 626 24.32 3.12 23.38
CA VAL A 626 24.60 2.17 24.47
C VAL A 626 25.82 2.60 25.30
N GLY A 627 26.80 3.25 24.65
CA GLY A 627 27.94 3.88 25.32
C GLY A 627 27.58 4.98 26.32
N GLU A 628 26.47 5.70 26.11
CA GLU A 628 25.99 6.84 26.90
C GLU A 628 25.01 6.44 28.04
N TYR A 629 24.75 5.15 28.24
CA TYR A 629 24.01 4.69 29.42
C TYR A 629 24.89 4.80 30.66
N SER A 630 24.34 5.31 31.76
CA SER A 630 24.95 5.05 33.07
C SER A 630 24.85 3.55 33.39
N PRO A 631 25.78 2.98 34.19
CA PRO A 631 25.75 1.55 34.51
C PRO A 631 24.40 1.05 35.05
N LYS A 632 23.71 1.87 35.84
CA LYS A 632 22.39 1.57 36.43
C LYS A 632 21.24 1.57 35.41
N GLU A 633 21.26 2.46 34.41
CA GLU A 633 20.28 2.43 33.33
C GLU A 633 20.50 1.23 32.40
N TRP A 634 21.76 0.85 32.18
CA TRP A 634 22.12 -0.31 31.39
C TRP A 634 21.69 -1.63 32.06
N GLU A 635 21.90 -1.74 33.37
CA GLU A 635 21.45 -2.86 34.20
C GLU A 635 19.93 -3.05 34.13
N LEU A 636 19.16 -1.97 34.38
CA LEU A 636 17.70 -1.97 34.23
C LEU A 636 17.23 -2.33 32.80
N ARG A 637 18.00 -1.94 31.77
CA ARG A 637 17.71 -2.32 30.38
C ARG A 637 17.99 -3.81 30.11
N GLN A 638 19.01 -4.41 30.74
CA GLN A 638 19.23 -5.87 30.64
C GLN A 638 18.18 -6.65 31.43
N GLU A 639 17.81 -6.20 32.63
CA GLU A 639 16.74 -6.80 33.44
C GLU A 639 15.45 -6.95 32.61
N LYS A 640 14.96 -5.87 31.99
CA LYS A 640 13.76 -5.91 31.13
C LYS A 640 13.89 -6.88 29.94
N ARG A 641 15.07 -7.03 29.35
CA ARG A 641 15.32 -8.02 28.26
C ARG A 641 15.27 -9.46 28.78
N VAL A 642 15.79 -9.71 29.98
CA VAL A 642 15.69 -11.02 30.64
C VAL A 642 14.24 -11.33 31.00
N THR A 643 13.51 -10.37 31.59
CA THR A 643 12.07 -10.53 31.91
C THR A 643 11.26 -10.86 30.66
N LEU A 644 11.44 -10.13 29.55
CA LEU A 644 10.80 -10.43 28.27
C LEU A 644 11.09 -11.86 27.79
N SER A 645 12.35 -12.28 27.84
CA SER A 645 12.78 -13.63 27.43
C SER A 645 12.13 -14.73 28.30
N CYS A 646 12.03 -14.50 29.62
CA CYS A 646 11.35 -15.40 30.55
C CYS A 646 9.85 -15.50 30.26
N LEU A 647 9.17 -14.39 29.94
CA LEU A 647 7.75 -14.39 29.60
C LEU A 647 7.48 -15.10 28.25
N GLN A 648 8.38 -14.96 27.28
CA GLN A 648 8.31 -15.70 26.00
C GLN A 648 8.38 -17.22 26.22
N LEU A 649 9.31 -17.69 27.06
CA LEU A 649 9.43 -19.10 27.44
C LEU A 649 8.20 -19.61 28.21
N GLN A 650 7.61 -18.80 29.09
CA GLN A 650 6.35 -19.14 29.77
C GLN A 650 5.17 -19.24 28.80
N SER A 651 5.06 -18.33 27.82
CA SER A 651 4.01 -18.37 26.78
C SER A 651 4.17 -19.54 25.80
N GLN A 652 5.41 -19.97 25.53
CA GLN A 652 5.66 -21.25 24.85
C GLN A 652 5.13 -22.43 25.69
N ARG A 653 5.47 -22.49 26.99
CA ARG A 653 5.00 -23.55 27.89
C ARG A 653 3.47 -23.59 28.01
N PHE A 654 2.78 -22.45 28.02
CA PHE A 654 1.32 -22.39 28.00
C PHE A 654 0.74 -23.04 26.73
N ARG A 655 1.31 -22.73 25.55
CA ARG A 655 0.89 -23.35 24.28
C ARG A 655 1.10 -24.87 24.29
N GLU A 656 2.23 -25.35 24.82
CA GLU A 656 2.47 -26.78 25.02
C GLU A 656 1.46 -27.44 25.96
N LEU A 657 1.05 -26.78 27.05
CA LEU A 657 0.03 -27.30 27.98
C LEU A 657 -1.34 -27.43 27.32
N ARG A 658 -1.78 -26.41 26.58
CA ARG A 658 -3.05 -26.47 25.84
C ARG A 658 -3.03 -27.54 24.74
N ASP A 659 -1.90 -27.73 24.06
CA ASP A 659 -1.78 -28.78 23.04
C ASP A 659 -1.74 -30.19 23.64
N ARG A 660 -1.25 -30.36 24.88
CA ARG A 660 -1.39 -31.60 25.67
C ARG A 660 -2.86 -31.84 26.04
N GLN A 661 -3.58 -30.82 26.50
CA GLN A 661 -5.03 -30.90 26.77
C GLN A 661 -5.82 -31.31 25.51
N LYS A 662 -5.58 -30.65 24.37
CA LYS A 662 -6.24 -30.99 23.09
C LYS A 662 -6.00 -32.43 22.64
N ARG A 663 -4.83 -33.00 22.96
CA ARG A 663 -4.47 -34.39 22.66
C ARG A 663 -4.94 -35.39 23.73
N GLY A 664 -5.72 -34.94 24.72
CA GLY A 664 -6.23 -35.78 25.82
C GLY A 664 -5.15 -36.32 26.75
N PHE A 665 -3.97 -35.70 26.77
CA PHE A 665 -2.80 -36.21 27.49
C PHE A 665 -3.10 -36.36 29.00
N ILE A 666 -2.64 -37.46 29.59
CA ILE A 666 -2.78 -37.77 31.01
C ILE A 666 -1.45 -37.45 31.70
N ASP A 667 -1.48 -36.69 32.79
CA ASP A 667 -0.29 -36.36 33.56
C ASP A 667 0.26 -37.60 34.28
N SER A 668 1.55 -37.86 34.11
CA SER A 668 2.22 -39.06 34.64
C SER A 668 2.44 -39.07 36.16
N GLN A 669 2.17 -37.96 36.85
CA GLN A 669 2.33 -37.81 38.31
C GLN A 669 0.99 -37.79 39.04
N THR A 670 -0.05 -37.18 38.48
CA THR A 670 -1.41 -37.18 39.09
C THR A 670 -2.31 -38.31 38.58
N GLY A 671 -2.15 -38.73 37.32
CA GLY A 671 -3.06 -39.66 36.65
C GLY A 671 -4.32 -39.02 36.05
N ASP A 672 -4.46 -37.70 36.16
CA ASP A 672 -5.57 -36.93 35.60
C ASP A 672 -5.27 -36.41 34.18
N HIS A 673 -6.31 -36.03 33.43
CA HIS A 673 -6.11 -35.31 32.17
C HIS A 673 -5.51 -33.92 32.40
N VAL A 674 -4.56 -33.53 31.54
CA VAL A 674 -4.03 -32.16 31.50
C VAL A 674 -5.15 -31.20 31.10
N LEU A 675 -5.53 -30.29 32.00
CA LEU A 675 -6.54 -29.26 31.79
C LEU A 675 -5.94 -27.90 32.09
N VAL A 676 -6.08 -26.94 31.16
CA VAL A 676 -5.74 -25.53 31.38
C VAL A 676 -6.95 -24.82 32.00
N THR A 677 -6.73 -24.12 33.10
CA THR A 677 -7.75 -23.40 33.87
C THR A 677 -8.03 -21.98 33.32
N ASP A 678 -9.18 -21.40 33.68
CA ASP A 678 -9.50 -20.00 33.36
C ASP A 678 -8.48 -19.00 33.94
N SER A 679 -7.85 -19.34 35.08
CA SER A 679 -6.77 -18.55 35.67
C SER A 679 -5.53 -18.54 34.77
N GLU A 680 -5.12 -19.69 34.22
CA GLU A 680 -3.98 -19.78 33.31
C GLU A 680 -4.22 -19.08 31.97
N TYR A 681 -5.45 -19.10 31.46
CA TYR A 681 -5.85 -18.28 30.31
C TYR A 681 -5.76 -16.78 30.61
N LEU A 682 -6.23 -16.34 31.79
CA LEU A 682 -6.16 -14.95 32.21
C LEU A 682 -4.70 -14.51 32.43
N GLU A 683 -3.86 -15.37 33.00
CA GLU A 683 -2.42 -15.17 33.15
C GLU A 683 -1.71 -15.08 31.80
N GLU A 684 -1.99 -15.97 30.83
CA GLU A 684 -1.41 -15.87 29.48
C GLU A 684 -1.83 -14.57 28.77
N LYS A 685 -3.08 -14.13 28.96
CA LYS A 685 -3.59 -12.87 28.41
C LYS A 685 -2.90 -11.64 29.04
N GLN A 686 -2.57 -11.71 30.33
CA GLN A 686 -1.71 -10.71 30.98
C GLN A 686 -0.26 -10.81 30.50
N ARG A 687 0.29 -12.02 30.35
CA ARG A 687 1.66 -12.32 29.88
C ARG A 687 1.90 -11.78 28.48
N ARG A 688 0.97 -11.95 27.54
CA ARG A 688 1.06 -11.39 26.18
C ARG A 688 1.06 -9.86 26.18
N ARG A 689 0.19 -9.22 26.96
CA ARG A 689 0.19 -7.75 27.16
C ARG A 689 1.48 -7.24 27.81
N GLU A 690 2.05 -7.98 28.75
CA GLU A 690 3.32 -7.62 29.39
C GLU A 690 4.51 -7.78 28.42
N MET A 691 4.52 -8.82 27.59
CA MET A 691 5.49 -8.95 26.50
C MET A 691 5.37 -7.80 25.49
N GLU A 692 4.16 -7.38 25.13
CA GLU A 692 3.94 -6.20 24.29
C GLU A 692 4.47 -4.92 24.96
N ARG A 693 4.15 -4.69 26.24
CA ARG A 693 4.66 -3.55 27.02
C ARG A 693 6.18 -3.51 27.06
N LEU A 694 6.83 -4.61 27.44
CA LEU A 694 8.28 -4.69 27.53
C LEU A 694 8.95 -4.51 26.16
N ASN A 695 8.39 -5.07 25.09
CA ASN A 695 8.88 -4.80 23.74
C ASN A 695 8.77 -3.32 23.38
N ARG A 696 7.63 -2.68 23.65
CA ARG A 696 7.40 -1.26 23.37
C ARG A 696 8.31 -0.33 24.18
N GLU A 697 8.64 -0.70 25.42
CA GLU A 697 9.59 0.05 26.26
C GLU A 697 11.05 -0.11 25.80
N LEU A 698 11.45 -1.33 25.40
CA LEU A 698 12.80 -1.69 24.98
C LEU A 698 13.14 -1.25 23.55
N TYR A 699 12.20 -1.40 22.61
CA TYR A 699 12.41 -1.30 21.16
C TYR A 699 11.52 -0.24 20.48
N GLY A 700 10.59 0.41 21.21
CA GLY A 700 9.71 1.45 20.66
C GLY A 700 8.50 0.90 19.93
N THR A 701 7.76 1.77 19.22
CA THR A 701 6.53 1.41 18.50
C THR A 701 6.72 1.04 17.03
N GLN A 702 7.89 1.33 16.43
CA GLN A 702 8.15 1.03 15.01
C GLN A 702 8.63 -0.42 14.77
N GLY A 703 9.03 -1.13 15.83
CA GLY A 703 9.50 -2.52 15.76
C GLY A 703 8.43 -3.60 15.86
N MET A 704 7.14 -3.24 15.82
CA MET A 704 6.03 -4.20 15.95
C MET A 704 4.95 -3.93 14.90
N ALA A 705 4.69 -4.92 14.05
CA ALA A 705 3.35 -5.08 13.51
C ALA A 705 2.39 -5.17 14.70
N ARG A 706 1.31 -4.39 14.69
CA ARG A 706 0.28 -4.47 15.75
C ARG A 706 -0.32 -5.87 15.69
N GLN A 707 0.04 -6.72 16.65
CA GLN A 707 -0.73 -7.95 16.88
C GLN A 707 -2.13 -7.50 17.28
N GLY A 708 -3.12 -7.91 16.48
CA GLY A 708 -4.48 -7.46 16.67
C GLY A 708 -5.09 -8.02 17.95
N LYS A 709 -6.30 -7.55 18.25
CA LYS A 709 -6.99 -7.84 19.51
C LYS A 709 -7.28 -9.34 19.66
N LEU A 710 -7.44 -10.06 18.55
CA LEU A 710 -7.73 -11.49 18.54
C LEU A 710 -6.44 -12.32 18.51
N ALA A 711 -5.43 -11.92 17.74
CA ALA A 711 -4.11 -12.56 17.73
C ALA A 711 -3.40 -12.52 19.11
N LEU A 712 -3.66 -11.48 19.92
CA LEU A 712 -3.19 -11.37 21.30
C LEU A 712 -3.98 -12.24 22.30
N ASP A 713 -5.11 -12.83 21.91
CA ASP A 713 -6.04 -13.52 22.80
C ASP A 713 -5.91 -15.05 22.68
N PRO A 714 -5.46 -15.78 23.72
CA PRO A 714 -5.18 -17.22 23.61
C PRO A 714 -6.41 -18.11 23.32
N GLU A 715 -7.62 -17.53 23.39
CA GLU A 715 -8.88 -18.13 22.94
C GLU A 715 -8.95 -18.30 21.41
N TRP A 716 -7.99 -17.76 20.63
CA TRP A 716 -8.03 -17.77 19.15
C TRP A 716 -6.82 -18.43 18.45
N ASP A 717 -5.81 -18.91 19.19
CA ASP A 717 -4.60 -19.54 18.61
C ASP A 717 -4.87 -20.78 17.72
N ASP A 718 -6.03 -21.41 17.86
CA ASP A 718 -6.46 -22.60 17.08
C ASP A 718 -7.19 -22.25 15.78
N VAL A 719 -7.60 -20.99 15.62
CA VAL A 719 -8.31 -20.51 14.44
C VAL A 719 -7.30 -19.83 13.51
N VAL A 720 -7.02 -20.42 12.35
CA VAL A 720 -6.20 -19.78 11.32
C VAL A 720 -7.07 -18.71 10.61
N PRO A 721 -6.73 -17.42 10.68
CA PRO A 721 -7.54 -16.35 10.09
C PRO A 721 -7.52 -16.43 8.56
N ILE A 722 -8.69 -16.25 7.94
CA ILE A 722 -8.84 -16.24 6.48
C ILE A 722 -8.84 -14.79 6.00
N VAL A 723 -7.69 -14.30 5.57
CA VAL A 723 -7.59 -13.01 4.87
C VAL A 723 -8.34 -13.12 3.54
N VAL A 724 -9.11 -12.08 3.19
CA VAL A 724 -9.62 -11.89 1.83
C VAL A 724 -8.84 -10.74 1.25
N GLU A 725 -8.09 -11.04 0.20
CA GLU A 725 -7.43 -10.06 -0.64
C GLU A 725 -8.39 -9.71 -1.78
N ASP A 726 -8.71 -8.43 -1.96
CA ASP A 726 -9.45 -7.97 -3.12
C ASP A 726 -8.62 -8.24 -4.39
N PRO A 727 -9.20 -8.76 -5.48
CA PRO A 727 -8.46 -9.00 -6.71
C PRO A 727 -7.90 -7.69 -7.27
N ALA A 728 -6.75 -7.74 -7.95
CA ALA A 728 -5.97 -6.57 -8.37
C ALA A 728 -6.67 -5.58 -9.35
N ASN A 729 -7.93 -5.84 -9.71
CA ASN A 729 -8.82 -5.00 -10.51
C ASN A 729 -10.17 -4.71 -9.82
N ALA A 730 -10.29 -4.92 -8.50
CA ALA A 730 -11.50 -4.68 -7.74
C ALA A 730 -11.98 -3.22 -7.85
N LEU A 731 -13.15 -3.02 -8.46
CA LEU A 731 -13.68 -1.70 -8.81
C LEU A 731 -14.05 -0.81 -7.60
N ALA A 732 -14.12 -1.40 -6.40
CA ALA A 732 -14.52 -0.73 -5.16
C ALA A 732 -13.83 -1.35 -3.93
N SER A 733 -12.52 -1.63 -4.00
CA SER A 733 -11.76 -2.18 -2.87
C SER A 733 -11.85 -1.29 -1.63
N ILE A 734 -12.28 -1.83 -0.50
CA ILE A 734 -12.51 -1.04 0.72
C ILE A 734 -11.24 -1.07 1.58
N ALA A 735 -10.69 0.11 1.88
CA ALA A 735 -9.58 0.29 2.82
C ALA A 735 -10.07 0.08 4.27
N TYR A 736 -10.27 -1.18 4.66
CA TYR A 736 -10.65 -1.57 6.02
C TYR A 736 -9.61 -1.14 7.06
N SER A 737 -10.06 -0.82 8.28
CA SER A 737 -9.14 -0.65 9.40
C SER A 737 -8.49 -1.99 9.77
N PRO A 738 -7.24 -2.02 10.30
CA PRO A 738 -6.56 -3.27 10.66
C PRO A 738 -7.37 -4.14 11.61
N ASP A 739 -7.97 -3.54 12.65
CA ASP A 739 -8.87 -4.15 13.62
C ASP A 739 -10.07 -4.86 12.95
N TYR A 740 -10.68 -4.22 11.93
CA TYR A 740 -11.81 -4.80 11.20
C TYR A 740 -11.37 -5.89 10.22
N ALA A 741 -10.23 -5.70 9.55
CA ALA A 741 -9.65 -6.72 8.67
C ALA A 741 -9.27 -8.00 9.44
N GLU A 742 -8.67 -7.85 10.63
CA GLU A 742 -8.42 -8.95 11.57
C GLU A 742 -9.74 -9.64 11.94
N ALA A 743 -10.70 -8.89 12.51
CA ALA A 743 -11.93 -9.50 13.02
C ALA A 743 -12.74 -10.20 11.92
N MET A 744 -12.83 -9.62 10.72
CA MET A 744 -13.45 -10.26 9.57
C MET A 744 -12.68 -11.49 9.06
N SER A 745 -11.35 -11.56 9.25
CA SER A 745 -10.55 -12.73 8.88
C SER A 745 -10.79 -13.93 9.81
N TYR A 746 -10.90 -13.69 11.12
CA TYR A 746 -11.34 -14.69 12.08
C TYR A 746 -12.80 -15.11 11.86
N LEU A 747 -13.69 -14.15 11.52
CA LEU A 747 -15.10 -14.45 11.23
C LEU A 747 -15.23 -15.43 10.05
N ARG A 748 -14.50 -15.19 8.96
CA ARG A 748 -14.51 -16.09 7.79
C ARG A 748 -14.03 -17.50 8.14
N ALA A 749 -13.04 -17.63 9.02
CA ALA A 749 -12.56 -18.92 9.50
C ALA A 749 -13.63 -19.70 10.28
N VAL A 750 -14.25 -19.09 11.30
CA VAL A 750 -15.31 -19.75 12.10
C VAL A 750 -16.60 -19.98 11.31
N MET A 751 -16.90 -19.14 10.32
CA MET A 751 -18.00 -19.38 9.38
C MET A 751 -17.72 -20.58 8.45
N GLN A 752 -16.48 -20.78 7.99
CA GLN A 752 -16.14 -21.93 7.15
C GLN A 752 -16.17 -23.25 7.94
N SER A 753 -15.70 -23.26 9.18
CA SER A 753 -15.81 -24.43 10.07
C SER A 753 -17.23 -24.67 10.61
N LYS A 754 -18.14 -23.68 10.46
CA LYS A 754 -19.48 -23.64 11.08
C LYS A 754 -19.43 -23.78 12.60
N GLU A 755 -18.46 -23.12 13.23
CA GLU A 755 -18.34 -23.10 14.68
C GLU A 755 -19.45 -22.24 15.30
N TYR A 756 -20.23 -22.84 16.19
CA TYR A 756 -21.19 -22.14 17.05
C TYR A 756 -20.69 -22.23 18.48
N SER A 757 -20.24 -21.09 19.03
CA SER A 757 -19.53 -21.01 20.29
C SER A 757 -19.69 -19.63 20.97
N PRO A 758 -19.46 -19.52 22.29
CA PRO A 758 -19.43 -18.25 23.00
C PRO A 758 -18.38 -17.26 22.45
N ARG A 759 -17.20 -17.74 21.99
CA ARG A 759 -16.19 -16.86 21.38
C ARG A 759 -16.69 -16.24 20.07
N CYS A 760 -17.48 -16.96 19.28
CA CYS A 760 -18.13 -16.41 18.08
C CYS A 760 -19.19 -15.34 18.39
N LEU A 761 -19.81 -15.34 19.59
CA LEU A 761 -20.69 -14.24 20.02
C LEU A 761 -19.89 -12.97 20.35
N LYS A 762 -18.79 -13.09 21.11
CA LYS A 762 -17.86 -11.98 21.38
C LYS A 762 -17.29 -11.39 20.08
N LEU A 763 -17.00 -12.24 19.10
CA LEU A 763 -16.50 -11.82 17.79
C LEU A 763 -17.57 -11.09 16.97
N THR A 764 -18.78 -11.63 16.86
CA THR A 764 -19.86 -10.97 16.11
C THR A 764 -20.24 -9.63 16.73
N GLU A 765 -20.31 -9.53 18.06
CA GLU A 765 -20.45 -8.27 18.80
C GLU A 765 -19.34 -7.28 18.45
N TYR A 766 -18.06 -7.68 18.54
CA TYR A 766 -16.94 -6.78 18.23
C TYR A 766 -16.97 -6.28 16.78
N ILE A 767 -17.40 -7.10 15.82
CA ILE A 767 -17.54 -6.72 14.41
C ILE A 767 -18.75 -5.81 14.19
N ILE A 768 -19.87 -6.06 14.89
CA ILE A 768 -21.06 -5.21 14.86
C ILE A 768 -20.73 -3.80 15.38
N ASN A 769 -19.93 -3.70 16.45
CA ASN A 769 -19.49 -2.41 17.01
C ASN A 769 -18.47 -1.67 16.10
N LEU A 770 -17.91 -2.33 15.09
CA LEU A 770 -17.05 -1.72 14.05
C LEU A 770 -17.83 -1.41 12.75
N ASN A 771 -18.82 -2.22 12.39
CA ASN A 771 -19.69 -2.03 11.23
C ASN A 771 -21.04 -2.75 11.43
N PRO A 772 -22.05 -2.08 12.00
CA PRO A 772 -23.34 -2.70 12.29
C PRO A 772 -24.18 -2.93 11.02
N ALA A 773 -23.77 -2.41 9.85
CA ALA A 773 -24.49 -2.64 8.59
C ALA A 773 -24.12 -3.99 7.91
N HIS A 774 -23.11 -4.71 8.41
CA HIS A 774 -22.61 -5.92 7.75
C HIS A 774 -23.53 -7.15 7.99
N TYR A 775 -24.59 -7.27 7.19
CA TYR A 775 -25.65 -8.27 7.28
C TYR A 775 -25.19 -9.73 7.56
N THR A 776 -24.08 -10.18 6.97
CA THR A 776 -23.54 -11.54 7.20
C THR A 776 -23.22 -11.83 8.67
N VAL A 777 -22.79 -10.82 9.43
CA VAL A 777 -22.40 -10.94 10.84
C VAL A 777 -23.64 -11.21 11.70
N TRP A 778 -24.73 -10.50 11.44
CA TRP A 778 -26.02 -10.66 12.10
C TRP A 778 -26.64 -12.03 11.83
N LEU A 779 -26.62 -12.49 10.57
CA LEU A 779 -27.11 -13.83 10.22
C LEU A 779 -26.30 -14.94 10.92
N PHE A 780 -24.98 -14.79 11.02
CA PHE A 780 -24.13 -15.74 11.75
C PHE A 780 -24.35 -15.66 13.27
N ARG A 781 -24.55 -14.46 13.84
CA ARG A 781 -24.89 -14.27 15.26
C ARG A 781 -26.21 -14.95 15.61
N ALA A 782 -27.27 -14.72 14.83
CA ALA A 782 -28.56 -15.38 15.00
C ALA A 782 -28.44 -16.92 14.94
N ALA A 783 -27.74 -17.45 13.93
CA ALA A 783 -27.48 -18.89 13.81
C ALA A 783 -26.75 -19.46 15.04
N ASN A 784 -25.76 -18.73 15.57
CA ASN A 784 -25.01 -19.12 16.76
C ASN A 784 -25.89 -19.12 18.04
N ILE A 785 -26.72 -18.08 18.23
CA ILE A 785 -27.67 -17.98 19.35
C ILE A 785 -28.66 -19.17 19.34
N PHE A 786 -29.23 -19.48 18.17
CA PHE A 786 -30.19 -20.58 18.03
C PHE A 786 -29.52 -21.96 18.16
N ALA A 787 -28.29 -22.14 17.67
CA ALA A 787 -27.53 -23.38 17.83
C ALA A 787 -27.14 -23.64 19.29
N LEU A 788 -26.73 -22.60 20.03
CA LEU A 788 -26.41 -22.65 21.46
C LEU A 788 -27.65 -22.64 22.37
N LYS A 789 -28.84 -22.34 21.83
CA LYS A 789 -30.13 -22.20 22.55
C LYS A 789 -30.09 -21.20 23.70
N LEU A 790 -29.44 -20.05 23.48
CA LEU A 790 -29.35 -19.01 24.50
C LEU A 790 -30.70 -18.29 24.71
N PRO A 791 -30.94 -17.68 25.89
CA PRO A 791 -32.18 -16.95 26.14
C PRO A 791 -32.29 -15.74 25.21
N ILE A 792 -33.34 -15.71 24.38
CA ILE A 792 -33.60 -14.59 23.48
C ILE A 792 -33.84 -13.26 24.22
N PRO A 793 -34.49 -13.21 25.41
CA PRO A 793 -34.60 -11.96 26.17
C PRO A 793 -33.27 -11.29 26.50
N ASP A 794 -32.21 -12.06 26.80
CA ASP A 794 -30.89 -11.51 27.14
C ASP A 794 -30.25 -10.84 25.91
N GLU A 795 -30.39 -11.47 24.73
CA GLU A 795 -29.96 -10.89 23.46
C GLU A 795 -30.77 -9.64 23.09
N ILE A 796 -32.07 -9.59 23.40
CA ILE A 796 -32.90 -8.39 23.16
C ILE A 796 -32.44 -7.23 24.06
N VAL A 797 -32.08 -7.49 25.31
CA VAL A 797 -31.51 -6.46 26.22
C VAL A 797 -30.16 -5.94 25.70
N TRP A 798 -29.31 -6.80 25.14
CA TRP A 798 -28.08 -6.38 24.45
C TRP A 798 -28.39 -5.56 23.18
N LEU A 799 -29.31 -6.04 22.35
CA LEU A 799 -29.70 -5.41 21.09
C LEU A 799 -30.31 -4.02 21.29
N ASN A 800 -31.02 -3.78 22.41
CA ASN A 800 -31.53 -2.46 22.78
C ASN A 800 -30.40 -1.41 22.84
N GLN A 801 -29.24 -1.77 23.41
CA GLN A 801 -28.09 -0.87 23.53
C GLN A 801 -27.50 -0.54 22.15
N ILE A 802 -27.24 -1.57 21.34
CA ILE A 802 -26.70 -1.42 19.98
C ILE A 802 -27.65 -0.60 19.09
N ALA A 803 -28.96 -0.75 19.26
CA ALA A 803 -29.99 -0.02 18.53
C ALA A 803 -30.09 1.47 18.92
N LEU A 804 -29.91 1.81 20.20
CA LEU A 804 -29.82 3.22 20.66
C LEU A 804 -28.57 3.90 20.08
N GLU A 805 -27.43 3.20 20.08
CA GLU A 805 -26.19 3.71 19.46
C GLU A 805 -26.27 3.85 17.94
N ASN A 806 -27.15 3.09 17.27
CA ASN A 806 -27.19 2.95 15.80
C ASN A 806 -28.61 3.04 15.22
N LEU A 807 -29.34 4.10 15.59
CA LEU A 807 -30.77 4.33 15.30
C LEU A 807 -31.25 3.95 13.88
N LYS A 808 -30.40 4.15 12.85
CA LYS A 808 -30.75 4.01 11.42
C LYS A 808 -30.01 2.85 10.74
N ASN A 809 -30.42 1.63 11.05
CA ASN A 809 -29.79 0.41 10.58
C ASN A 809 -30.80 -0.70 10.31
N TYR A 810 -30.88 -1.20 9.06
CA TYR A 810 -31.82 -2.26 8.69
C TYR A 810 -31.53 -3.61 9.37
N GLN A 811 -30.26 -3.93 9.60
CA GLN A 811 -29.82 -5.23 10.09
C GLN A 811 -30.18 -5.43 11.57
N ILE A 812 -30.10 -4.38 12.39
CA ILE A 812 -30.55 -4.37 13.79
C ILE A 812 -32.03 -4.71 13.89
N TRP A 813 -32.88 -4.02 13.13
CA TRP A 813 -34.34 -4.23 13.16
C TRP A 813 -34.74 -5.58 12.53
N HIS A 814 -34.00 -6.06 11.53
CA HIS A 814 -34.17 -7.42 11.01
C HIS A 814 -33.74 -8.51 12.03
N HIS A 815 -32.65 -8.29 12.77
CA HIS A 815 -32.23 -9.21 13.84
C HIS A 815 -33.26 -9.24 14.97
N ARG A 816 -33.79 -8.08 15.38
CA ARG A 816 -34.90 -8.01 16.36
C ARG A 816 -36.13 -8.79 15.88
N HIS A 817 -36.50 -8.63 14.62
CA HIS A 817 -37.58 -9.39 13.97
C HIS A 817 -37.33 -10.90 14.01
N LEU A 818 -36.13 -11.37 13.65
CA LEU A 818 -35.76 -12.80 13.72
C LEU A 818 -35.80 -13.35 15.15
N LEU A 819 -35.33 -12.58 16.14
CA LEU A 819 -35.39 -12.96 17.55
C LEU A 819 -36.84 -13.07 18.03
N ALA A 820 -37.67 -12.07 17.75
CA ALA A 820 -39.08 -12.06 18.13
C ALA A 820 -39.88 -13.19 17.45
N GLU A 821 -39.64 -13.48 16.16
CA GLU A 821 -40.24 -14.62 15.46
C GLU A 821 -39.84 -15.98 16.06
N ASN A 822 -38.61 -16.14 16.55
CA ASN A 822 -38.17 -17.38 17.20
C ASN A 822 -38.61 -17.48 18.67
N TYR A 823 -38.80 -16.35 19.36
CA TYR A 823 -39.23 -16.32 20.76
C TYR A 823 -40.75 -16.45 20.92
N TYR A 824 -41.54 -15.82 20.03
CA TYR A 824 -43.00 -15.81 20.10
C TYR A 824 -43.63 -17.20 20.27
N PRO A 825 -43.23 -18.27 19.54
CA PRO A 825 -43.77 -19.62 19.74
C PRO A 825 -43.58 -20.21 21.15
N SER A 826 -42.61 -19.71 21.92
CA SER A 826 -42.36 -20.14 23.30
C SER A 826 -43.20 -19.42 24.35
N ILE A 827 -43.75 -18.24 24.02
CA ILE A 827 -44.58 -17.40 24.91
C ILE A 827 -46.05 -17.29 24.46
N ALA A 828 -46.40 -17.70 23.24
CA ALA A 828 -47.73 -17.50 22.67
C ALA A 828 -48.89 -18.16 23.45
N SER A 829 -48.61 -19.16 24.28
CA SER A 829 -49.58 -19.79 25.18
C SER A 829 -49.65 -19.18 26.59
N ASP A 830 -48.74 -18.26 26.93
CA ASP A 830 -48.69 -17.58 28.22
C ASP A 830 -49.04 -16.09 28.04
N SER A 831 -50.28 -15.74 28.40
CA SER A 831 -50.79 -14.38 28.30
C SER A 831 -50.03 -13.36 29.16
N ALA A 832 -49.39 -13.79 30.26
CA ALA A 832 -48.61 -12.90 31.11
C ALA A 832 -47.23 -12.63 30.49
N ALA A 833 -46.56 -13.68 29.99
CA ALA A 833 -45.29 -13.53 29.26
C ALA A 833 -45.48 -12.72 27.96
N LEU A 834 -46.57 -12.95 27.23
CA LEU A 834 -46.90 -12.21 26.00
C LEU A 834 -47.19 -10.73 26.28
N SER A 835 -47.94 -10.42 27.34
CA SER A 835 -48.20 -9.03 27.75
C SER A 835 -46.92 -8.34 28.25
N ALA A 836 -46.06 -9.03 28.98
CA ALA A 836 -44.78 -8.47 29.44
C ALA A 836 -43.83 -8.17 28.27
N PHE A 837 -43.79 -9.05 27.25
CA PHE A 837 -43.04 -8.83 26.02
C PHE A 837 -43.60 -7.66 25.19
N ALA A 838 -44.93 -7.59 25.03
CA ALA A 838 -45.59 -6.49 24.33
C ALA A 838 -45.28 -5.12 24.95
N SER A 839 -45.30 -5.04 26.29
CA SER A 839 -44.93 -3.84 27.03
C SER A 839 -43.46 -3.47 26.85
N SER A 840 -42.53 -4.40 27.08
CA SER A 840 -41.09 -4.11 27.01
C SER A 840 -40.60 -3.77 25.60
N GLU A 841 -41.22 -4.34 24.56
CA GLU A 841 -41.00 -3.89 23.19
C GLU A 841 -41.48 -2.44 23.02
N ARG A 842 -42.75 -2.14 23.33
CA ARG A 842 -43.34 -0.80 23.15
C ARG A 842 -42.58 0.29 23.92
N ASP A 843 -42.18 0.03 25.16
CA ASP A 843 -41.39 0.96 25.97
C ASP A 843 -40.06 1.29 25.25
N PHE A 844 -39.40 0.29 24.69
CA PHE A 844 -38.18 0.47 23.91
C PHE A 844 -38.41 1.16 22.55
N LEU A 845 -39.50 0.83 21.83
CA LEU A 845 -39.86 1.53 20.58
C LEU A 845 -40.15 3.02 20.84
N THR A 846 -40.75 3.34 21.99
CA THR A 846 -40.97 4.72 22.43
C THR A 846 -39.63 5.42 22.70
N GLN A 847 -38.71 4.79 23.43
CA GLN A 847 -37.37 5.34 23.69
C GLN A 847 -36.60 5.69 22.40
N ILE A 848 -36.71 4.88 21.34
CA ILE A 848 -36.07 5.20 20.04
C ILE A 848 -36.81 6.33 19.30
N LEU A 849 -38.14 6.46 19.47
CA LEU A 849 -38.92 7.55 18.89
C LEU A 849 -38.72 8.88 19.61
N ASP A 850 -38.34 8.89 20.88
CA ASP A 850 -37.94 10.11 21.59
C ASP A 850 -36.65 10.71 20.99
N GLU A 851 -35.72 9.86 20.54
CA GLU A 851 -34.48 10.27 19.84
C GLU A 851 -34.70 10.58 18.33
N ASP A 852 -35.53 9.80 17.63
CA ASP A 852 -36.00 10.13 16.28
C ASP A 852 -37.46 9.70 16.03
N THR A 853 -38.36 10.65 16.25
CA THR A 853 -39.82 10.53 16.07
C THR A 853 -40.26 10.07 14.67
N LYS A 854 -39.35 10.09 13.68
CA LYS A 854 -39.61 9.78 12.26
C LYS A 854 -38.77 8.60 11.76
N ASN A 855 -38.17 7.82 12.68
CA ASN A 855 -37.40 6.62 12.36
C ASN A 855 -38.24 5.55 11.64
N TYR A 856 -38.04 5.42 10.33
CA TYR A 856 -38.80 4.51 9.46
C TYR A 856 -38.70 3.03 9.90
N HIS A 857 -37.54 2.60 10.40
CA HIS A 857 -37.35 1.21 10.81
C HIS A 857 -38.22 0.86 12.04
N VAL A 858 -38.29 1.78 13.01
CA VAL A 858 -39.14 1.63 14.20
C VAL A 858 -40.60 1.57 13.81
N TRP A 859 -41.08 2.52 13.01
CA TRP A 859 -42.49 2.54 12.59
C TRP A 859 -42.87 1.28 11.78
N SER A 860 -41.98 0.79 10.91
CA SER A 860 -42.19 -0.47 10.18
C SER A 860 -42.21 -1.69 11.11
N TYR A 861 -41.31 -1.75 12.10
CA TYR A 861 -41.28 -2.84 13.08
C TYR A 861 -42.49 -2.80 14.03
N ARG A 862 -42.88 -1.61 14.49
CA ARG A 862 -44.07 -1.35 15.32
C ARG A 862 -45.34 -1.84 14.63
N SER A 863 -45.55 -1.47 13.37
CA SER A 863 -46.69 -1.95 12.58
C SER A 863 -46.70 -3.47 12.44
N TRP A 864 -45.55 -4.12 12.17
CA TRP A 864 -45.46 -5.57 12.17
C TRP A 864 -45.78 -6.18 13.55
N LEU A 865 -45.25 -5.62 14.63
CA LEU A 865 -45.42 -6.11 15.99
C LEU A 865 -46.90 -6.07 16.43
N VAL A 866 -47.60 -4.96 16.15
CA VAL A 866 -49.06 -4.85 16.37
C VAL A 866 -49.81 -5.95 15.62
N GLY A 867 -49.45 -6.22 14.36
CA GLY A 867 -50.05 -7.30 13.58
C GLY A 867 -49.72 -8.70 14.12
N LYS A 868 -48.48 -8.92 14.57
CA LYS A 868 -48.01 -10.19 15.15
C LYS A 868 -48.66 -10.51 16.49
N LEU A 869 -48.94 -9.49 17.29
CA LEU A 869 -49.57 -9.58 18.61
C LEU A 869 -51.10 -9.37 18.58
N GLY A 870 -51.70 -9.15 17.40
CA GLY A 870 -53.13 -8.88 17.25
C GLY A 870 -53.60 -7.62 18.00
N SER A 871 -52.72 -6.67 18.25
CA SER A 871 -52.91 -5.59 19.23
C SER A 871 -53.51 -4.29 18.66
N PHE A 872 -54.27 -4.36 17.56
CA PHE A 872 -54.87 -3.19 16.91
C PHE A 872 -55.82 -2.43 17.83
N SER A 873 -56.69 -3.16 18.54
CA SER A 873 -57.67 -2.61 19.49
C SER A 873 -57.06 -2.18 20.84
N ASN A 874 -55.73 -2.17 21.00
CA ASN A 874 -55.06 -1.79 22.25
C ASN A 874 -55.14 -0.26 22.47
N PRO A 875 -55.85 0.23 23.51
CA PRO A 875 -56.01 1.66 23.76
C PRO A 875 -54.69 2.39 24.00
N GLU A 876 -53.68 1.71 24.56
CA GLU A 876 -52.40 2.33 24.89
C GLU A 876 -51.50 2.54 23.65
N GLU A 877 -51.69 1.73 22.61
CA GLU A 877 -50.96 1.87 21.34
C GLU A 877 -51.53 3.04 20.51
N LEU A 878 -52.86 3.15 20.46
CA LEU A 878 -53.52 4.32 19.89
C LEU A 878 -53.17 5.59 20.68
N LYS A 879 -53.20 5.54 22.02
CA LYS A 879 -52.91 6.71 22.86
C LYS A 879 -51.47 7.21 22.74
N SER A 880 -50.47 6.32 22.78
CA SER A 880 -49.08 6.73 22.56
C SER A 880 -48.83 7.27 21.14
N THR A 881 -49.63 6.85 20.15
CA THR A 881 -49.62 7.45 18.81
C THR A 881 -50.26 8.84 18.79
N GLU A 882 -51.31 9.08 19.57
CA GLU A 882 -51.89 10.42 19.79
C GLU A 882 -50.90 11.36 20.47
N ASP A 883 -50.21 10.90 21.51
CA ASP A 883 -49.25 11.72 22.26
C ASP A 883 -48.09 12.20 21.38
N LEU A 884 -47.66 11.40 20.39
CA LEU A 884 -46.67 11.80 19.38
C LEU A 884 -47.21 12.81 18.35
N ILE A 885 -48.53 12.81 18.07
CA ILE A 885 -49.20 13.81 17.22
C ILE A 885 -49.46 15.11 18.00
N ASP A 886 -49.75 15.03 19.29
CA ASP A 886 -49.92 16.21 20.16
C ASP A 886 -48.58 16.91 20.47
N GLN A 887 -47.46 16.17 20.45
CA GLN A 887 -46.10 16.73 20.53
C GLN A 887 -45.63 17.36 19.20
N ASP A 888 -45.72 16.65 18.07
CA ASP A 888 -45.52 17.23 16.73
C ASP A 888 -46.67 16.84 15.79
N VAL A 889 -47.61 17.77 15.63
CA VAL A 889 -48.73 17.61 14.69
C VAL A 889 -48.28 17.43 13.24
N ARG A 890 -47.03 17.78 12.89
CA ARG A 890 -46.41 17.55 11.57
C ARG A 890 -45.71 16.20 11.46
N ASN A 891 -45.82 15.31 12.45
CA ASN A 891 -45.26 13.97 12.40
C ASN A 891 -46.11 13.04 11.52
N ASN A 892 -45.90 13.12 10.20
CA ASN A 892 -46.57 12.27 9.22
C ASN A 892 -46.39 10.76 9.50
N SER A 893 -45.33 10.33 10.17
CA SER A 893 -45.13 8.91 10.52
C SER A 893 -46.13 8.46 11.60
N ALA A 894 -46.38 9.29 12.62
CA ALA A 894 -47.41 9.03 13.63
C ALA A 894 -48.83 9.08 13.03
N TRP A 895 -49.11 10.03 12.14
CA TRP A 895 -50.37 10.05 11.37
C TRP A 895 -50.57 8.79 10.51
N SER A 896 -49.52 8.33 9.83
CA SER A 896 -49.56 7.12 9.01
C SER A 896 -49.71 5.86 9.87
N HIS A 897 -49.14 5.82 11.07
CA HIS A 897 -49.31 4.70 11.99
C HIS A 897 -50.71 4.71 12.63
N ARG A 898 -51.27 5.88 12.98
CA ARG A 898 -52.68 6.00 13.40
C ARG A 898 -53.62 5.46 12.32
N PHE A 899 -53.36 5.79 11.06
CA PHE A 899 -54.14 5.29 9.92
C PHE A 899 -54.06 3.77 9.81
N TYR A 900 -52.87 3.19 9.99
CA TYR A 900 -52.68 1.74 10.06
C TYR A 900 -53.43 1.09 11.24
N LEU A 901 -53.33 1.65 12.44
CA LEU A 901 -54.03 1.13 13.62
C LEU A 901 -55.55 1.09 13.43
N VAL A 902 -56.13 2.14 12.85
CA VAL A 902 -57.59 2.25 12.68
C VAL A 902 -58.10 1.52 11.43
N PHE A 903 -57.38 1.56 10.31
CA PHE A 903 -57.83 1.03 9.01
C PHE A 903 -57.10 -0.26 8.58
N SER A 904 -56.48 -0.98 9.51
CA SER A 904 -56.01 -2.37 9.33
C SER A 904 -56.44 -3.31 10.46
N ASP A 905 -57.28 -2.83 11.37
CA ASP A 905 -57.87 -3.59 12.47
C ASP A 905 -58.88 -4.65 11.94
N PRO A 906 -58.65 -5.96 12.18
CA PRO A 906 -59.57 -7.02 11.77
C PRO A 906 -60.96 -6.98 12.43
N GLU A 907 -61.16 -6.21 13.51
CA GLU A 907 -62.48 -6.01 14.13
C GLU A 907 -63.31 -4.93 13.40
N ASN A 908 -62.67 -4.05 12.62
CA ASN A 908 -63.28 -2.84 12.04
C ASN A 908 -62.98 -2.64 10.53
N CYS A 909 -62.32 -3.59 9.85
CA CYS A 909 -61.95 -3.51 8.43
C CYS A 909 -61.92 -4.90 7.76
N THR A 910 -61.94 -4.96 6.42
CA THR A 910 -61.86 -6.21 5.67
C THR A 910 -60.49 -6.89 5.87
N PRO A 911 -60.42 -8.12 6.41
CA PRO A 911 -59.15 -8.79 6.68
C PRO A 911 -58.29 -9.03 5.43
N GLY A 912 -56.98 -9.05 5.62
CA GLY A 912 -56.00 -9.34 4.55
C GLY A 912 -55.63 -8.13 3.68
N ASN A 913 -55.97 -6.90 4.09
CA ASN A 913 -55.61 -5.65 3.41
C ASN A 913 -56.06 -5.62 1.92
N LYS A 914 -57.30 -6.09 1.69
CA LYS A 914 -57.88 -6.32 0.35
C LYS A 914 -58.07 -5.05 -0.47
N TYR A 915 -58.35 -3.93 0.20
CA TYR A 915 -58.63 -2.63 -0.41
C TYR A 915 -57.52 -1.64 -0.08
N ALA A 916 -56.94 -1.00 -1.09
CA ALA A 916 -55.86 -0.04 -0.92
C ALA A 916 -56.22 1.14 0.00
N ALA A 917 -55.23 1.90 0.48
CA ALA A 917 -55.47 3.10 1.29
C ALA A 917 -56.28 4.19 0.54
N THR A 918 -56.37 4.10 -0.79
CA THR A 918 -57.15 4.96 -1.69
C THR A 918 -58.50 4.35 -2.11
N GLU A 919 -58.94 3.27 -1.45
CA GLU A 919 -60.18 2.56 -1.75
C GLU A 919 -61.05 2.41 -0.50
N ALA A 920 -62.36 2.64 -0.65
CA ALA A 920 -63.35 2.45 0.40
C ALA A 920 -63.43 0.97 0.83
N ASP A 921 -63.56 0.74 2.14
CA ASP A 921 -63.77 -0.58 2.72
C ASP A 921 -65.16 -0.61 3.38
N PRO A 922 -66.11 -1.43 2.88
CA PRO A 922 -67.50 -1.40 3.32
C PRO A 922 -67.71 -1.91 4.75
N GLU A 923 -66.72 -2.57 5.36
CA GLU A 923 -66.81 -3.06 6.74
C GLU A 923 -66.48 -1.97 7.78
N VAL A 924 -65.96 -0.81 7.36
CA VAL A 924 -65.56 0.30 8.25
C VAL A 924 -66.80 0.94 8.92
N PRO A 925 -66.95 0.87 10.26
CA PRO A 925 -68.14 1.39 10.91
C PRO A 925 -68.20 2.92 10.85
N ALA A 926 -69.37 3.47 10.48
CA ALA A 926 -69.55 4.91 10.30
C ALA A 926 -69.07 5.76 11.49
N GLY A 927 -69.31 5.31 12.72
CA GLY A 927 -68.87 6.00 13.94
C GLY A 927 -67.35 6.03 14.17
N VAL A 928 -66.58 5.10 13.57
CA VAL A 928 -65.12 5.18 13.51
C VAL A 928 -64.70 6.32 12.57
N VAL A 929 -65.36 6.45 11.42
CA VAL A 929 -65.13 7.54 10.47
C VAL A 929 -65.46 8.90 11.12
N ASP A 930 -66.59 9.02 11.83
CA ASP A 930 -66.96 10.25 12.55
C ASP A 930 -65.92 10.65 13.62
N ARG A 931 -65.39 9.67 14.37
CA ARG A 931 -64.32 9.87 15.36
C ARG A 931 -63.05 10.41 14.70
N GLU A 932 -62.62 9.80 13.60
CA GLU A 932 -61.38 10.14 12.92
C GLU A 932 -61.44 11.44 12.11
N VAL A 933 -62.58 11.76 11.49
CA VAL A 933 -62.82 13.07 10.87
C VAL A 933 -62.69 14.16 11.93
N LYS A 934 -63.41 14.05 13.05
CA LYS A 934 -63.36 15.03 14.13
C LYS A 934 -61.95 15.20 14.71
N TYR A 935 -61.21 14.12 14.92
CA TYR A 935 -59.83 14.17 15.40
C TYR A 935 -58.92 14.89 14.38
N ALA A 936 -59.05 14.58 13.09
CA ALA A 936 -58.28 15.23 12.04
C ALA A 936 -58.57 16.74 11.96
N GLU A 937 -59.84 17.16 12.00
CA GLU A 937 -60.20 18.58 12.01
C GLU A 937 -59.62 19.33 13.21
N GLU A 938 -59.68 18.74 14.42
CA GLU A 938 -59.14 19.34 15.65
C GLU A 938 -57.65 19.65 15.47
N LYS A 939 -56.86 18.68 15.02
CA LYS A 939 -55.41 18.86 14.85
C LYS A 939 -55.06 19.73 13.64
N ILE A 940 -55.87 19.74 12.58
CA ILE A 940 -55.72 20.69 11.45
C ILE A 940 -55.90 22.13 11.94
N ARG A 941 -56.90 22.43 12.80
CA ARG A 941 -57.09 23.79 13.35
C ARG A 941 -55.87 24.29 14.13
N LEU A 942 -55.07 23.40 14.73
CA LEU A 942 -53.79 23.76 15.40
C LEU A 942 -52.68 24.17 14.42
N ALA A 943 -52.68 23.64 13.20
CA ALA A 943 -51.67 23.94 12.18
C ALA A 943 -52.23 23.86 10.75
N PRO A 944 -53.03 24.84 10.28
CA PRO A 944 -53.79 24.71 9.03
C PRO A 944 -52.96 24.46 7.76
N GLN A 945 -51.71 24.92 7.72
CA GLN A 945 -50.78 24.72 6.61
C GLN A 945 -49.96 23.41 6.71
N ASN A 946 -50.27 22.51 7.66
CA ASN A 946 -49.64 21.19 7.80
C ASN A 946 -50.34 20.15 6.91
N GLN A 947 -49.66 19.66 5.88
CA GLN A 947 -50.23 18.68 4.96
C GLN A 947 -50.66 17.35 5.63
N SER A 948 -49.99 16.92 6.70
CA SER A 948 -50.20 15.59 7.30
C SER A 948 -51.65 15.34 7.73
N GLY A 949 -52.27 16.33 8.38
CA GLY A 949 -53.67 16.25 8.81
C GLY A 949 -54.66 16.23 7.64
N TRP A 950 -54.42 17.03 6.59
CA TRP A 950 -55.28 17.04 5.39
C TRP A 950 -55.20 15.73 4.59
N ASN A 951 -53.98 15.17 4.45
CA ASN A 951 -53.78 13.85 3.85
C ASN A 951 -54.54 12.77 4.65
N TYR A 952 -54.45 12.81 5.98
CA TYR A 952 -55.16 11.87 6.86
C TYR A 952 -56.67 12.01 6.75
N LEU A 953 -57.22 13.23 6.82
CA LEU A 953 -58.65 13.51 6.67
C LEU A 953 -59.21 12.97 5.34
N LYS A 954 -58.51 13.24 4.23
CA LYS A 954 -58.89 12.70 2.91
C LYS A 954 -58.84 11.17 2.88
N GLY A 955 -57.82 10.56 3.49
CA GLY A 955 -57.72 9.11 3.62
C GLY A 955 -58.87 8.51 4.43
N VAL A 956 -59.26 9.12 5.55
CA VAL A 956 -60.39 8.71 6.40
C VAL A 956 -61.71 8.73 5.64
N LEU A 957 -61.98 9.82 4.91
CA LEU A 957 -63.20 9.96 4.10
C LEU A 957 -63.27 8.90 2.99
N VAL A 958 -62.16 8.72 2.25
CA VAL A 958 -62.06 7.70 1.20
C VAL A 958 -62.23 6.28 1.76
N LYS A 959 -61.55 5.93 2.87
CA LYS A 959 -61.70 4.60 3.50
C LYS A 959 -63.12 4.34 3.99
N GLY A 960 -63.74 5.35 4.60
CA GLY A 960 -65.12 5.31 5.08
C GLY A 960 -66.19 5.48 4.00
N GLY A 961 -65.83 5.54 2.71
CA GLY A 961 -66.77 5.67 1.59
C GLY A 961 -67.59 6.96 1.58
N ARG A 962 -67.06 8.06 2.16
CA ARG A 962 -67.74 9.36 2.24
C ARG A 962 -67.28 10.30 1.12
N GLU A 963 -68.22 11.05 0.56
CA GLU A 963 -67.97 12.16 -0.36
C GLU A 963 -67.10 13.24 0.32
N LEU A 964 -66.15 13.83 -0.41
CA LEU A 964 -65.27 14.88 0.15
C LEU A 964 -66.08 16.12 0.52
N GLY A 965 -67.19 16.36 -0.16
CA GLY A 965 -68.15 17.41 0.17
C GLY A 965 -68.67 17.41 1.62
N SER A 966 -68.57 16.29 2.36
CA SER A 966 -69.00 16.25 3.76
C SER A 966 -68.16 17.10 4.72
N VAL A 967 -66.97 17.57 4.30
CA VAL A 967 -66.10 18.46 5.09
C VAL A 967 -65.92 19.84 4.45
N ARG A 968 -66.85 20.24 3.55
CA ARG A 968 -66.79 21.51 2.84
C ARG A 968 -66.78 22.72 3.77
N GLU A 969 -67.72 22.79 4.72
CA GLU A 969 -67.82 23.92 5.67
C GLU A 969 -66.52 24.10 6.48
N PHE A 970 -65.91 22.98 6.88
CA PHE A 970 -64.62 22.97 7.56
C PHE A 970 -63.47 23.49 6.67
N ALA A 971 -63.41 23.07 5.40
CA ALA A 971 -62.38 23.55 4.48
C ALA A 971 -62.56 25.06 4.15
N GLU A 972 -63.81 25.55 4.09
CA GLU A 972 -64.14 26.97 3.92
C GLU A 972 -63.74 27.84 5.14
N GLU A 973 -63.50 27.28 6.35
CA GLU A 973 -62.96 28.03 7.50
C GLU A 973 -61.62 28.74 7.19
N PHE A 974 -60.82 28.18 6.27
CA PHE A 974 -59.44 28.58 5.98
C PHE A 974 -59.26 29.40 4.70
N VAL A 975 -60.34 29.71 3.97
CA VAL A 975 -60.28 30.39 2.66
C VAL A 975 -61.36 31.47 2.59
N LYS A 976 -60.93 32.75 2.51
CA LYS A 976 -61.86 33.90 2.42
C LYS A 976 -61.46 34.86 1.30
N GLY A 977 -62.47 35.52 0.72
CA GLY A 977 -62.30 36.52 -0.34
C GLY A 977 -61.69 35.98 -1.64
N LEU A 978 -61.82 34.66 -1.91
CA LEU A 978 -61.14 34.00 -3.02
C LEU A 978 -61.66 34.52 -4.38
N GLY A 979 -60.86 35.36 -5.04
CA GLY A 979 -61.22 36.04 -6.29
C GLY A 979 -61.41 37.56 -6.15
N ASP A 980 -61.55 38.11 -4.94
CA ASP A 980 -61.89 39.52 -4.67
C ASP A 980 -60.69 40.51 -4.83
N GLY A 981 -59.73 40.17 -5.70
CA GLY A 981 -58.50 40.93 -5.92
C GLY A 981 -57.33 40.53 -5.01
N GLU A 982 -56.11 40.97 -5.33
CA GLU A 982 -54.91 40.49 -4.64
C GLU A 982 -54.86 40.84 -3.14
N GLU A 983 -55.45 41.97 -2.74
CA GLU A 983 -55.52 42.47 -1.36
C GLU A 983 -56.71 41.92 -0.55
N GLY A 984 -57.72 41.31 -1.20
CA GLY A 984 -58.92 40.79 -0.54
C GLY A 984 -58.85 39.32 -0.08
N GLU A 985 -57.87 38.57 -0.58
CA GLU A 985 -57.77 37.11 -0.40
C GLU A 985 -57.01 36.70 0.88
N GLU A 986 -57.74 36.17 1.87
CA GLU A 986 -57.17 35.56 3.09
C GLU A 986 -57.21 34.02 2.97
N VAL A 987 -56.10 33.41 2.53
CA VAL A 987 -55.93 31.93 2.52
C VAL A 987 -54.98 31.51 3.64
N LYS A 988 -55.49 30.71 4.58
CA LYS A 988 -54.74 30.17 5.74
C LYS A 988 -54.18 28.77 5.51
N SER A 989 -54.64 28.10 4.46
CA SER A 989 -54.13 26.80 4.05
C SER A 989 -54.24 26.61 2.54
N SER A 990 -53.11 26.40 1.87
CA SER A 990 -53.10 25.92 0.48
C SER A 990 -53.65 24.49 0.35
N HIS A 991 -53.64 23.70 1.43
CA HIS A 991 -54.19 22.35 1.44
C HIS A 991 -55.72 22.33 1.55
N ALA A 992 -56.31 23.27 2.30
CA ALA A 992 -57.75 23.52 2.24
C ALA A 992 -58.18 23.94 0.82
N LEU A 993 -57.38 24.78 0.15
CA LEU A 993 -57.66 25.25 -1.21
C LEU A 993 -57.56 24.12 -2.27
N ASP A 994 -56.66 23.15 -2.08
CA ASP A 994 -56.56 21.93 -2.89
C ASP A 994 -57.77 21.00 -2.67
N LEU A 995 -58.16 20.78 -1.41
CA LEU A 995 -59.35 19.99 -1.08
C LEU A 995 -60.64 20.64 -1.60
N LEU A 996 -60.80 21.96 -1.48
CA LEU A 996 -61.93 22.70 -2.05
C LEU A 996 -61.99 22.57 -3.57
N ALA A 997 -60.85 22.54 -4.27
CA ALA A 997 -60.83 22.28 -5.71
C ALA A 997 -61.36 20.88 -6.08
N GLU A 998 -61.18 19.88 -5.21
CA GLU A 998 -61.76 18.54 -5.39
C GLU A 998 -63.25 18.51 -5.03
N ILE A 999 -63.65 19.12 -3.91
CA ILE A 999 -65.05 19.23 -3.47
C ILE A 999 -65.90 19.95 -4.51
N TYR A 1000 -65.45 21.10 -5.02
CA TYR A 1000 -66.16 21.81 -6.09
C TYR A 1000 -66.20 21.01 -7.40
N LYS A 1001 -65.20 20.18 -7.69
CA LYS A 1001 -65.21 19.27 -8.85
C LYS A 1001 -66.22 18.12 -8.66
N GLU A 1002 -66.28 17.53 -7.47
CA GLU A 1002 -67.22 16.47 -7.08
C GLU A 1002 -68.67 16.98 -7.13
N GLN A 1003 -68.93 18.19 -6.61
CA GLN A 1003 -70.23 18.85 -6.60
C GLN A 1003 -70.61 19.52 -7.95
N GLY A 1004 -69.74 19.47 -8.96
CA GLY A 1004 -69.98 20.03 -10.29
C GLY A 1004 -69.81 21.54 -10.42
N GLU A 1005 -69.42 22.25 -9.36
CA GLU A 1005 -69.12 23.70 -9.32
C GLU A 1005 -67.77 24.03 -10.00
N LYS A 1006 -67.63 23.65 -11.28
CA LYS A 1006 -66.36 23.66 -12.03
C LYS A 1006 -65.63 25.01 -12.03
N GLU A 1007 -66.35 26.12 -12.12
CA GLU A 1007 -65.78 27.47 -12.16
C GLU A 1007 -65.08 27.83 -10.84
N LYS A 1008 -65.59 27.34 -9.71
CA LYS A 1008 -64.92 27.50 -8.40
C LYS A 1008 -63.71 26.57 -8.27
N ALA A 1009 -63.83 25.32 -8.74
CA ALA A 1009 -62.70 24.40 -8.80
C ALA A 1009 -61.53 24.99 -9.62
N ASP A 1010 -61.84 25.63 -10.77
CA ASP A 1010 -60.85 26.32 -11.58
C ASP A 1010 -60.22 27.50 -10.85
N MET A 1011 -61.01 28.34 -10.17
CA MET A 1011 -60.51 29.46 -9.38
C MET A 1011 -59.54 29.00 -8.28
N CYS A 1012 -59.88 27.93 -7.54
CA CYS A 1012 -59.00 27.36 -6.52
C CYS A 1012 -57.66 26.89 -7.11
N LEU A 1013 -57.68 26.10 -8.19
CA LEU A 1013 -56.48 25.62 -8.87
C LEU A 1013 -55.67 26.74 -9.50
N LYS A 1014 -56.34 27.76 -10.07
CA LYS A 1014 -55.70 28.95 -10.63
C LYS A 1014 -54.95 29.72 -9.54
N ARG A 1015 -55.55 29.93 -8.38
CA ARG A 1015 -54.91 30.62 -7.25
C ARG A 1015 -53.80 29.81 -6.58
N LEU A 1016 -53.87 28.48 -6.61
CA LEU A 1016 -52.72 27.63 -6.27
C LEU A 1016 -51.56 27.85 -7.26
N ALA A 1017 -51.81 27.82 -8.57
CA ALA A 1017 -50.78 28.04 -9.59
C ALA A 1017 -50.16 29.46 -9.52
N GLU A 1018 -50.99 30.49 -9.38
CA GLU A 1018 -50.58 31.91 -9.52
C GLU A 1018 -50.03 32.54 -8.24
N LYS A 1019 -50.46 32.08 -7.05
CA LYS A 1019 -50.20 32.80 -5.79
C LYS A 1019 -49.74 31.87 -4.66
N TRP A 1020 -50.55 30.87 -4.31
CA TRP A 1020 -50.41 30.14 -3.04
C TRP A 1020 -49.53 28.88 -3.07
N ASP A 1021 -49.25 28.32 -4.25
CA ASP A 1021 -48.41 27.13 -4.40
C ASP A 1021 -47.71 27.05 -5.77
N ARG A 1022 -47.02 28.14 -6.13
CA ARG A 1022 -46.33 28.34 -7.41
C ARG A 1022 -45.36 27.22 -7.80
N ILE A 1023 -44.76 26.53 -6.82
CA ILE A 1023 -43.80 25.44 -7.06
C ILE A 1023 -44.44 24.22 -7.73
N ARG A 1024 -45.76 24.01 -7.57
CA ARG A 1024 -46.55 22.99 -8.28
C ARG A 1024 -47.39 23.59 -9.42
N GLY A 1025 -47.07 24.79 -9.90
CA GLY A 1025 -47.86 25.53 -10.92
C GLY A 1025 -48.27 24.71 -12.15
N GLY A 1026 -47.36 23.92 -12.73
CA GLY A 1026 -47.67 23.05 -13.87
C GLY A 1026 -48.61 21.88 -13.54
N TYR A 1027 -48.53 21.32 -12.33
CA TYR A 1027 -49.47 20.30 -11.84
C TYR A 1027 -50.87 20.89 -11.62
N TRP A 1028 -50.94 22.13 -11.14
CA TRP A 1028 -52.19 22.88 -11.00
C TRP A 1028 -52.81 23.22 -12.37
N GLN A 1029 -52.02 23.64 -13.35
CA GLN A 1029 -52.47 23.86 -14.73
C GLN A 1029 -53.04 22.57 -15.35
N TRP A 1030 -52.31 21.45 -15.26
CA TRP A 1030 -52.80 20.14 -15.70
C TRP A 1030 -54.12 19.72 -15.02
N ARG A 1031 -54.30 20.01 -13.73
CA ARG A 1031 -55.58 19.75 -13.04
C ARG A 1031 -56.74 20.64 -13.53
N ARG A 1032 -56.46 21.85 -14.03
CA ARG A 1032 -57.47 22.75 -14.63
C ARG A 1032 -57.92 22.26 -16.00
N GLU A 1033 -56.99 21.83 -16.85
CA GLU A 1033 -57.29 21.15 -18.11
C GLU A 1033 -58.24 19.95 -17.85
N GLY A 1034 -57.94 19.18 -16.80
CA GLY A 1034 -58.77 18.08 -16.29
C GLY A 1034 -60.13 18.45 -15.69
N LEU A 1035 -60.59 19.71 -15.76
CA LEU A 1035 -61.98 20.10 -15.48
C LEU A 1035 -62.87 20.10 -16.73
N GLY A 1036 -62.29 20.20 -17.92
CA GLY A 1036 -63.06 20.31 -19.17
C GLY A 1036 -63.92 21.58 -19.25
N LEU A 1037 -63.42 22.69 -18.68
CA LEU A 1037 -63.84 24.03 -19.09
C LEU A 1037 -63.07 24.35 -20.38
N GLY A 1038 -63.79 24.73 -21.45
CA GLY A 1038 -63.19 24.94 -22.77
C GLY A 1038 -62.19 26.11 -22.79
N GLU A 1039 -61.30 26.11 -23.78
CA GLU A 1039 -60.25 27.13 -23.95
C GLU A 1039 -60.84 28.56 -24.00
N VAL A 1040 -60.71 29.29 -22.88
CA VAL A 1040 -60.83 30.75 -22.88
C VAL A 1040 -59.46 31.28 -23.29
N ALA A 1041 -59.38 31.80 -24.51
CA ALA A 1041 -58.12 31.99 -25.23
C ALA A 1041 -57.23 33.13 -24.70
N ALA A 1042 -55.92 32.88 -24.80
CA ALA A 1042 -54.78 33.81 -24.80
C ALA A 1042 -54.66 34.81 -23.63
#